data_AF-A0A363RS65-F1
#
_entry.id   AF-A0A363RS65-F1
#
_cell.length_a   1.000
_cell.length_b   1.000
_cell.length_c   1.000
_cell.angle_alpha   90.00
_cell.angle_beta   90.00
_cell.angle_gamma   90.00
#
_symmetry.space_group_name_H-M   'P 1'
#
loop_
_entity.id
_entity.type
_entity.pdbx_description
1 polymer ?
#
loop_
_entity_poly.entity_id
_entity_poly.type
_entity_poly.pdbx_seq_one_letter_code
_entity_poly.pdbx_strand_id
1 'polypeptide(L)'
;MALACPANLAASTYTAQASDHGLTCVYTADPVAVTVDGFSATGLVQASGNTTFNGVLTITDTNGDNSRGILVSTIGVANFVKDVTVNKPSGRNNAAGIEKAGSNSVTFQGNVTVRSNTGAPSGTYNTRDGVRNNAGSSDYQQDLSITSQGGTRSGLYVGAGTVTVGGNLTLDFQSNYYALYSYAPLWSQGGTTTVTGTTTVNTAAASGLTPGVVVTNSQVTLNGATSVTVAGTGAAAVDIRIGGVARWPLAGNTITASGAAGIGLQLRSNGSFSAGSGLVVNAQGSSFNYLSASGSTSLDAVTATTAPVVWNADATSTATYTGNEGHYKGSSQLASGGQLTLNLNRAALWEATAASSFTVLNLQSDALLDASLLPSLAATGNLSNAGGIVSLARSDASPNNTLALAGTYTANGGSLVLNTVLNDGSTSVSDVLQVNATAAGGSPTLLSVLPDAASAPAFTTGKGILVVRVTGGAATSAASVFALPDGFLDAGGIRYELVRDAEDGNWYLRSVAAAQLTVNKVVTAPAGAAPFAGEIPFTVTCTGPAASFSGSLVVAANQGSAAPLTIQQGSACTVAEGALPTAPAGYRWAEPSYTQPAAIAAGANTATITNTLVSTATPTDVGTLKQVPSLGNWAVSALSLTMALLGLGRMRRRTT
;
A
#
# COMPACT_ATOMS: atom_id res chain seq x y z
N MET A 1 -0.73 42.62 49.71
CA MET A 1 0.00 43.54 48.81
C MET A 1 -0.96 43.94 47.70
N ALA A 2 -1.33 45.21 47.61
CA ALA A 2 -2.26 45.68 46.58
C ALA A 2 -1.59 45.59 45.20
N LEU A 3 -2.15 44.78 44.30
CA LEU A 3 -1.78 44.74 42.89
C LEU A 3 -2.22 46.06 42.26
N ALA A 4 -1.27 46.96 42.04
CA ALA A 4 -1.51 48.21 41.34
C ALA A 4 -1.70 47.93 39.84
N CYS A 5 -2.70 48.56 39.23
CA CYS A 5 -2.89 48.51 37.78
C CYS A 5 -1.68 49.15 37.06
N PRO A 6 -1.30 48.64 35.87
CA PRO A 6 -0.15 49.15 35.12
C PRO A 6 -0.27 50.65 34.87
N ALA A 7 0.79 51.41 35.17
CA ALA A 7 0.82 52.88 35.03
C ALA A 7 1.25 53.37 33.63
N ASN A 8 1.51 52.46 32.69
CA ASN A 8 2.13 52.75 31.39
C ASN A 8 1.13 53.08 30.27
N LEU A 9 -0.16 52.87 30.46
CA LEU A 9 -1.21 53.41 29.59
C LEU A 9 -1.70 54.72 30.22
N ALA A 10 -1.59 55.84 29.50
CA ALA A 10 -1.91 57.17 30.02
C ALA A 10 -3.21 57.16 30.86
N ALA A 11 -3.10 57.64 32.10
CA ALA A 11 -3.92 57.34 33.27
C ALA A 11 -5.43 57.72 33.22
N SER A 12 -6.16 57.47 32.14
CA SER A 12 -7.55 57.92 31.98
C SER A 12 -8.59 56.89 31.52
N THR A 13 -8.26 55.62 31.27
CA THR A 13 -9.23 54.67 30.65
C THR A 13 -9.31 53.27 31.28
N TYR A 14 -8.99 53.12 32.56
CA TYR A 14 -9.26 51.86 33.29
C TYR A 14 -10.10 52.07 34.54
N THR A 15 -10.94 51.09 34.84
CA THR A 15 -11.65 50.95 36.13
C THR A 15 -11.09 49.75 36.88
N ALA A 16 -10.71 49.95 38.14
CA ALA A 16 -10.40 48.83 39.03
C ALA A 16 -11.71 48.22 39.55
N GLN A 17 -11.94 46.93 39.29
CA GLN A 17 -13.09 46.18 39.79
C GLN A 17 -12.63 45.15 40.83
N ALA A 18 -13.34 45.07 41.95
CA ALA A 18 -13.14 43.97 42.88
C ALA A 18 -13.70 42.68 42.25
N SER A 19 -12.93 41.59 42.29
CA SER A 19 -13.34 40.26 41.88
C SER A 19 -13.06 39.27 43.00
N ASP A 20 -13.68 38.09 42.93
CA ASP A 20 -13.47 36.98 43.89
C ASP A 20 -12.01 36.50 43.95
N HIS A 21 -11.18 36.93 42.99
CA HIS A 21 -9.75 36.63 42.88
C HIS A 21 -8.83 37.86 43.08
N GLY A 22 -9.34 38.96 43.65
CA GLY A 22 -8.58 40.20 43.90
C GLY A 22 -9.00 41.38 43.00
N LEU A 23 -8.20 42.45 43.00
CA LEU A 23 -8.43 43.62 42.14
C LEU A 23 -8.16 43.26 40.67
N THR A 24 -9.13 43.51 39.80
CA THR A 24 -9.03 43.35 38.35
C THR A 24 -8.99 44.72 37.67
N CYS A 25 -8.00 44.94 36.81
CA CYS A 25 -7.88 46.16 36.02
C CYS A 25 -8.65 46.00 34.71
N VAL A 26 -9.71 46.79 34.51
CA VAL A 26 -10.57 46.70 33.31
C VAL A 26 -10.37 47.93 32.43
N TYR A 27 -9.87 47.72 31.22
CA TYR A 27 -9.74 48.76 30.19
C TYR A 27 -10.97 48.72 29.28
N THR A 28 -11.75 49.80 29.26
CA THR A 28 -13.06 49.86 28.57
C THR A 28 -13.06 50.68 27.28
N ALA A 29 -11.97 51.41 26.99
CA ALA A 29 -11.86 52.16 25.73
C ALA A 29 -11.90 51.23 24.52
N ASP A 30 -12.55 51.66 23.44
CA ASP A 30 -12.71 50.90 22.20
C ASP A 30 -12.76 51.86 20.99
N PRO A 31 -11.73 51.89 20.13
CA PRO A 31 -10.50 51.10 20.17
C PRO A 31 -9.48 51.61 21.21
N VAL A 32 -8.59 50.72 21.66
CA VAL A 32 -7.34 51.05 22.38
C VAL A 32 -6.19 51.06 21.39
N ALA A 33 -5.71 52.24 21.01
CA ALA A 33 -4.54 52.39 20.15
C ALA A 33 -3.33 52.82 20.97
N VAL A 34 -2.23 52.07 20.84
CA VAL A 34 -0.95 52.34 21.51
C VAL A 34 0.12 52.49 20.43
N THR A 35 0.56 53.72 20.21
CA THR A 35 1.72 54.03 19.36
C THR A 35 2.86 54.44 20.25
N VAL A 36 4.03 53.81 20.10
CA VAL A 36 5.20 54.14 20.91
C VAL A 36 6.42 54.37 20.01
N ASP A 37 7.00 55.54 20.21
CA ASP A 37 8.29 55.99 19.68
C ASP A 37 9.25 56.04 20.89
N GLY A 38 9.97 54.94 21.17
CA GLY A 38 10.97 54.91 22.22
C GLY A 38 11.50 53.53 22.63
N PHE A 39 12.64 53.51 23.31
CA PHE A 39 13.29 52.32 23.85
C PHE A 39 12.68 51.94 25.21
N SER A 40 11.85 50.89 25.28
CA SER A 40 11.42 50.31 26.56
C SER A 40 11.69 48.81 26.64
N ALA A 41 12.45 48.39 27.66
CA ALA A 41 12.69 46.98 27.97
C ALA A 41 11.45 46.30 28.60
N THR A 42 10.55 47.09 29.17
CA THR A 42 9.22 46.69 29.64
C THR A 42 8.26 46.69 28.45
N GLY A 43 7.34 45.72 28.34
CA GLY A 43 6.42 45.67 27.19
C GLY A 43 5.56 46.94 27.03
N LEU A 44 5.17 47.26 25.80
CA LEU A 44 4.36 48.44 25.46
C LEU A 44 3.02 48.40 26.19
N VAL A 45 2.40 47.21 26.24
CA VAL A 45 1.28 46.89 27.13
C VAL A 45 1.73 45.81 28.10
N GLN A 46 1.66 46.08 29.40
CA GLN A 46 2.01 45.11 30.42
C GLN A 46 0.75 44.72 31.20
N ALA A 47 0.41 43.43 31.21
CA ALA A 47 -0.62 42.89 32.09
C ALA A 47 0.05 42.28 33.33
N SER A 48 -0.13 42.95 34.47
CA SER A 48 0.30 42.49 35.79
C SER A 48 -0.93 42.35 36.69
N GLY A 49 -1.17 41.16 37.25
CA GLY A 49 -2.41 40.89 37.97
C GLY A 49 -3.57 40.47 37.07
N ASN A 50 -4.77 40.43 37.64
CA ASN A 50 -5.98 40.19 36.86
C ASN A 50 -6.27 41.41 35.99
N THR A 51 -6.26 41.25 34.67
CA THR A 51 -6.43 42.35 33.72
C THR A 51 -7.42 41.95 32.64
N THR A 52 -8.34 42.84 32.28
CA THR A 52 -9.28 42.64 31.16
C THR A 52 -9.27 43.84 30.22
N PHE A 53 -9.14 43.58 28.92
CA PHE A 53 -9.28 44.57 27.85
C PHE A 53 -10.58 44.30 27.08
N ASN A 54 -11.55 45.23 27.15
CA ASN A 54 -12.87 45.07 26.53
C ASN A 54 -12.96 45.64 25.10
N GLY A 55 -12.02 46.49 24.69
CA GLY A 55 -11.96 47.09 23.35
C GLY A 55 -10.98 46.40 22.41
N VAL A 56 -11.04 46.77 21.13
CA VAL A 56 -10.05 46.36 20.12
C VAL A 56 -8.70 46.96 20.46
N LEU A 57 -7.66 46.14 20.62
CA LEU A 57 -6.32 46.60 20.97
C LEU A 57 -5.42 46.62 19.73
N THR A 58 -4.92 47.79 19.35
CA THR A 58 -3.92 47.94 18.29
C THR A 58 -2.64 48.54 18.85
N ILE A 59 -1.54 47.82 18.74
CA ILE A 59 -0.21 48.27 19.14
C ILE A 59 0.61 48.48 17.87
N THR A 60 1.14 49.67 17.70
CA THR A 60 2.07 50.00 16.61
C THR A 60 3.39 50.46 17.21
N ASP A 61 4.40 49.61 17.07
CA ASP A 61 5.79 49.96 17.38
C ASP A 61 6.39 50.65 16.14
N THR A 62 6.96 51.84 16.31
CA THR A 62 7.56 52.60 15.21
C THR A 62 9.09 52.58 15.23
N ASN A 63 9.72 52.14 16.32
CA ASN A 63 11.16 52.30 16.53
C ASN A 63 11.99 51.04 16.32
N GLY A 64 11.37 49.87 16.30
CA GLY A 64 12.07 48.63 15.94
C GLY A 64 13.15 48.18 16.92
N ASP A 65 13.24 48.81 18.07
CA ASP A 65 14.06 48.38 19.19
C ASP A 65 13.36 47.26 19.98
N ASN A 66 14.09 46.61 20.91
CA ASN A 66 13.72 45.44 21.75
C ASN A 66 12.44 45.57 22.62
N SER A 67 11.45 46.39 22.27
CA SER A 67 10.18 46.50 22.96
C SER A 67 9.38 45.20 22.82
N ARG A 68 8.75 44.70 23.88
CA ARG A 68 7.72 43.65 23.74
C ARG A 68 6.41 44.34 23.40
N GLY A 69 5.62 43.84 22.45
CA GLY A 69 4.31 44.46 22.17
C GLY A 69 3.39 44.33 23.39
N ILE A 70 2.99 43.09 23.69
CA ILE A 70 2.27 42.74 24.92
C ILE A 70 3.20 41.91 25.80
N LEU A 71 3.30 42.26 27.08
CA LEU A 71 3.98 41.47 28.11
C LEU A 71 3.01 41.05 29.20
N VAL A 72 2.80 39.76 29.39
CA VAL A 72 2.07 39.19 30.52
C VAL A 72 3.09 38.64 31.53
N SER A 73 3.41 39.43 32.56
CA SER A 73 4.64 39.26 33.36
C SER A 73 4.52 38.46 34.66
N THR A 74 3.36 38.45 35.35
CA THR A 74 3.26 37.98 36.76
C THR A 74 1.87 37.46 37.16
N ILE A 75 1.75 36.94 38.40
CA ILE A 75 0.56 36.34 39.07
C ILE A 75 -0.75 37.03 38.67
N GLY A 76 -1.68 36.32 38.03
CA GLY A 76 -3.00 36.83 37.59
C GLY A 76 -3.43 36.34 36.20
N VAL A 77 -4.70 36.59 35.85
CA VAL A 77 -5.32 36.22 34.55
C VAL A 77 -5.44 37.46 33.66
N ALA A 78 -4.97 37.38 32.42
CA ALA A 78 -5.16 38.44 31.43
C ALA A 78 -6.20 38.01 30.39
N ASN A 79 -7.23 38.83 30.17
CA ASN A 79 -8.30 38.58 29.20
C ASN A 79 -8.37 39.71 28.17
N PHE A 80 -8.35 39.37 26.89
CA PHE A 80 -8.57 40.29 25.77
C PHE A 80 -9.86 39.88 25.06
N VAL A 81 -10.91 40.68 25.19
CA VAL A 81 -12.26 40.31 24.76
C VAL A 81 -12.49 40.54 23.26
N LYS A 82 -11.78 41.49 22.65
CA LYS A 82 -11.87 41.80 21.22
C LYS A 82 -10.53 41.58 20.52
N ASP A 83 -10.50 41.91 19.24
CA ASP A 83 -9.35 41.73 18.37
C ASP A 83 -8.10 42.45 18.89
N VAL A 84 -6.96 41.78 18.74
CA VAL A 84 -5.63 42.28 19.11
C VAL A 84 -4.75 42.30 17.88
N THR A 85 -4.23 43.48 17.53
CA THR A 85 -3.25 43.65 16.45
C THR A 85 -1.96 44.22 17.01
N VAL A 86 -0.83 43.57 16.73
CA VAL A 86 0.51 44.05 17.06
C VAL A 86 1.30 44.21 15.77
N ASN A 87 1.58 45.46 15.41
CA ASN A 87 2.41 45.83 14.27
C ASN A 87 3.82 46.16 14.78
N LYS A 88 4.80 45.40 14.31
CA LYS A 88 6.22 45.59 14.57
C LYS A 88 6.91 46.13 13.31
N PRO A 89 7.86 47.06 13.43
CA PRO A 89 8.66 47.49 12.29
C PRO A 89 9.88 46.56 12.14
N SER A 90 10.48 46.53 10.95
CA SER A 90 11.76 45.87 10.70
C SER A 90 12.90 46.64 11.37
N GLY A 91 13.26 46.28 12.59
CA GLY A 91 14.38 46.89 13.31
C GLY A 91 15.18 45.88 14.13
N ARG A 92 16.08 46.38 14.98
CA ARG A 92 16.89 45.58 15.92
C ARG A 92 16.01 45.05 17.07
N ASN A 93 15.02 44.19 16.78
CA ASN A 93 14.02 43.79 17.76
C ASN A 93 14.15 42.33 18.24
N ASN A 94 14.83 42.08 19.36
CA ASN A 94 14.91 40.74 19.98
C ASN A 94 13.67 40.38 20.83
N ALA A 95 12.58 41.15 20.80
CA ALA A 95 11.43 40.96 21.68
C ALA A 95 10.17 40.51 20.93
N ALA A 96 9.30 39.77 21.64
CA ALA A 96 8.08 39.24 21.06
C ALA A 96 7.00 40.29 20.86
N GLY A 97 6.22 40.13 19.78
CA GLY A 97 4.98 40.87 19.59
C GLY A 97 4.03 40.62 20.76
N ILE A 98 3.90 39.36 21.18
CA ILE A 98 3.21 38.98 22.42
C ILE A 98 4.14 38.05 23.20
N GLU A 99 4.49 38.42 24.43
CA GLU A 99 5.25 37.57 25.34
C GLU A 99 4.48 37.30 26.61
N LYS A 100 4.36 36.02 26.94
CA LYS A 100 3.83 35.57 28.21
C LYS A 100 4.93 34.85 28.99
N ALA A 101 5.32 35.46 30.10
CA ALA A 101 6.50 35.07 30.87
C ALA A 101 6.16 34.31 32.17
N GLY A 102 4.99 34.56 32.76
CA GLY A 102 4.55 33.91 34.01
C GLY A 102 3.84 32.56 33.82
N SER A 103 3.54 31.87 34.92
CA SER A 103 2.90 30.53 34.94
C SER A 103 1.36 30.52 34.81
N ASN A 104 0.72 31.68 34.68
CA ASN A 104 -0.75 31.80 34.76
C ASN A 104 -1.44 31.60 33.40
N SER A 105 -2.70 32.01 33.26
CA SER A 105 -3.44 31.98 32.00
C SER A 105 -3.57 33.37 31.35
N VAL A 106 -3.52 33.39 30.02
CA VAL A 106 -3.97 34.52 29.20
C VAL A 106 -5.00 34.01 28.20
N THR A 107 -6.08 34.76 27.99
CA THR A 107 -7.15 34.42 27.06
C THR A 107 -7.34 35.55 26.06
N PHE A 108 -7.38 35.22 24.78
CA PHE A 108 -7.74 36.11 23.68
C PHE A 108 -9.03 35.58 23.04
N GLN A 109 -10.12 36.32 23.18
CA GLN A 109 -11.45 35.94 22.68
C GLN A 109 -11.71 36.43 21.25
N GLY A 110 -11.00 37.48 20.81
CA GLY A 110 -11.03 37.98 19.43
C GLY A 110 -9.87 37.42 18.59
N ASN A 111 -9.79 37.88 17.34
CA ASN A 111 -8.70 37.54 16.44
C ASN A 111 -7.38 38.16 16.92
N VAL A 112 -6.29 37.42 16.81
CA VAL A 112 -4.96 37.91 17.16
C VAL A 112 -4.09 37.97 15.92
N THR A 113 -3.59 39.15 15.61
CA THR A 113 -2.69 39.40 14.48
C THR A 113 -1.38 39.99 14.96
N VAL A 114 -0.27 39.33 14.65
CA VAL A 114 1.08 39.87 14.86
C VAL A 114 1.75 39.98 13.50
N ARG A 115 2.20 41.18 13.13
CA ARG A 115 2.82 41.45 11.83
C ARG A 115 4.14 42.17 12.03
N SER A 116 5.20 41.76 11.32
CA SER A 116 6.38 42.59 11.09
C SER A 116 6.45 43.08 9.65
N ASN A 117 6.54 44.40 9.48
CA ASN A 117 6.56 45.04 8.17
C ASN A 117 7.98 45.09 7.57
N THR A 118 8.00 45.12 6.24
CA THR A 118 9.12 45.04 5.28
C THR A 118 10.17 46.14 5.36
N GLY A 119 11.23 45.89 6.10
CA GLY A 119 12.53 46.49 5.82
C GLY A 119 13.58 45.40 5.92
N ALA A 120 14.63 45.55 5.12
CA ALA A 120 15.73 44.58 5.05
C ALA A 120 16.15 44.17 6.47
N PRO A 121 16.29 42.85 6.74
CA PRO A 121 16.77 42.37 8.03
C PRO A 121 18.03 43.13 8.42
N SER A 122 18.11 43.68 9.64
CA SER A 122 19.41 44.15 10.12
C SER A 122 20.29 42.89 10.24
N GLY A 123 21.32 42.77 9.40
CA GLY A 123 22.15 41.55 9.25
C GLY A 123 22.94 41.12 10.50
N THR A 124 22.62 41.67 11.67
CA THR A 124 23.36 41.48 12.93
C THR A 124 22.49 40.99 14.09
N TYR A 125 21.15 41.00 14.00
CA TYR A 125 20.29 40.69 15.16
C TYR A 125 19.09 39.80 14.84
N ASN A 126 18.76 38.95 15.81
CA ASN A 126 17.75 37.91 15.75
C ASN A 126 16.38 38.49 16.09
N THR A 127 15.53 38.81 15.10
CA THR A 127 14.22 39.36 15.46
C THR A 127 13.32 38.29 16.08
N ARG A 128 12.50 38.66 17.07
CA ARG A 128 11.55 37.73 17.70
C ARG A 128 10.12 38.17 17.45
N ASP A 129 9.74 38.51 16.23
CA ASP A 129 8.49 39.22 15.91
C ASP A 129 7.18 38.42 16.06
N GLY A 130 7.17 37.35 16.85
CA GLY A 130 6.05 36.44 17.00
C GLY A 130 5.37 36.47 18.37
N VAL A 131 4.71 35.35 18.69
CA VAL A 131 4.08 35.03 19.97
C VAL A 131 4.99 34.08 20.75
N ARG A 132 5.23 34.39 22.01
CA ARG A 132 6.07 33.61 22.91
C ARG A 132 5.33 33.25 24.19
N ASN A 133 5.05 31.98 24.38
CA ASN A 133 4.55 31.45 25.65
C ASN A 133 5.66 30.71 26.40
N ASN A 134 6.30 31.34 27.39
CA ASN A 134 7.39 30.71 28.13
C ASN A 134 6.90 29.65 29.16
N ALA A 135 5.73 29.86 29.78
CA ALA A 135 5.17 29.01 30.84
C ALA A 135 3.65 29.22 30.98
N GLY A 136 2.92 28.33 31.64
CA GLY A 136 1.47 28.44 31.87
C GLY A 136 0.60 28.34 30.60
N SER A 137 -0.68 28.72 30.67
CA SER A 137 -1.61 28.65 29.52
C SER A 137 -1.79 29.95 28.70
N SER A 138 -1.81 29.85 27.38
CA SER A 138 -2.31 30.91 26.49
C SER A 138 -3.41 30.34 25.61
N ASP A 139 -4.61 30.90 25.69
CA ASP A 139 -5.79 30.45 24.96
C ASP A 139 -6.20 31.50 23.93
N TYR A 140 -6.13 31.16 22.65
CA TYR A 140 -6.55 32.00 21.53
C TYR A 140 -7.83 31.39 20.98
N GLN A 141 -9.00 31.92 21.34
CA GLN A 141 -10.28 31.28 21.03
C GLN A 141 -10.65 31.38 19.53
N GLN A 142 -10.12 32.39 18.84
CA GLN A 142 -10.33 32.63 17.40
C GLN A 142 -9.02 32.49 16.62
N ASP A 143 -8.91 33.14 15.46
CA ASP A 143 -7.77 33.03 14.57
C ASP A 143 -6.51 33.69 15.16
N LEU A 144 -5.38 33.01 15.02
CA LEU A 144 -4.05 33.52 15.32
C LEU A 144 -3.22 33.60 14.03
N SER A 145 -2.94 34.82 13.58
CA SER A 145 -2.12 35.08 12.40
C SER A 145 -0.80 35.74 12.80
N ILE A 146 0.31 35.15 12.38
CA ILE A 146 1.66 35.69 12.58
C ILE A 146 2.35 35.78 11.22
N THR A 147 2.70 36.99 10.81
CA THR A 147 3.41 37.25 9.55
C THR A 147 4.74 37.93 9.84
N SER A 148 5.82 37.41 9.27
CA SER A 148 7.17 37.96 9.42
C SER A 148 7.90 38.00 8.08
N GLN A 149 8.39 39.17 7.69
CA GLN A 149 9.10 39.37 6.41
C GLN A 149 10.60 39.68 6.58
N GLY A 150 11.15 39.51 7.79
CA GLY A 150 12.44 40.09 8.19
C GLY A 150 13.43 39.18 8.94
N GLY A 151 13.22 37.86 8.99
CA GLY A 151 14.17 36.93 9.62
C GLY A 151 14.00 36.77 11.14
N THR A 152 12.88 36.16 11.53
CA THR A 152 12.56 35.86 12.93
C THR A 152 13.06 34.51 13.43
N ARG A 153 13.38 34.44 14.74
CA ARG A 153 13.70 33.17 15.43
C ARG A 153 12.54 32.19 15.55
N SER A 154 11.34 32.69 15.79
CA SER A 154 10.14 31.87 15.98
C SER A 154 8.90 32.70 15.77
N GLY A 155 7.90 32.12 15.11
CA GLY A 155 6.55 32.69 15.04
C GLY A 155 5.79 32.43 16.31
N LEU A 156 5.34 31.20 16.51
CA LEU A 156 4.77 30.72 17.75
C LEU A 156 5.78 29.87 18.51
N TYR A 157 6.31 30.41 19.62
CA TYR A 157 7.18 29.68 20.53
C TYR A 157 6.43 29.23 21.77
N VAL A 158 6.55 27.95 22.11
CA VAL A 158 5.99 27.34 23.32
C VAL A 158 7.10 26.71 24.16
N GLY A 159 7.37 27.31 25.32
CA GLY A 159 8.29 26.86 26.36
C GLY A 159 7.67 25.73 27.18
N ALA A 160 7.60 25.88 28.51
CA ALA A 160 7.07 24.86 29.44
C ALA A 160 5.55 25.00 29.71
N GLY A 161 4.80 25.59 28.78
CA GLY A 161 3.39 25.95 28.94
C GLY A 161 2.44 25.24 27.96
N THR A 162 1.17 25.61 28.02
CA THR A 162 0.12 25.19 27.08
C THR A 162 -0.27 26.34 26.17
N VAL A 163 -0.38 26.11 24.87
CA VAL A 163 -1.01 27.05 23.93
C VAL A 163 -2.15 26.33 23.23
N THR A 164 -3.33 26.94 23.25
CA THR A 164 -4.49 26.49 22.50
C THR A 164 -4.89 27.56 21.49
N VAL A 165 -5.19 27.14 20.26
CA VAL A 165 -5.81 28.00 19.23
C VAL A 165 -7.12 27.33 18.81
N GLY A 166 -8.25 27.98 19.09
CA GLY A 166 -9.59 27.53 18.76
C GLY A 166 -9.92 27.73 17.28
N GLY A 167 -9.48 28.85 16.70
CA GLY A 167 -9.61 29.16 15.28
C GLY A 167 -8.45 28.63 14.42
N ASN A 168 -8.21 29.31 13.31
CA ASN A 168 -7.12 29.02 12.38
C ASN A 168 -5.78 29.53 12.91
N LEU A 169 -4.71 28.78 12.67
CA LEU A 169 -3.33 29.22 12.89
C LEU A 169 -2.66 29.49 11.54
N THR A 170 -2.29 30.75 11.28
CA THR A 170 -1.53 31.13 10.09
C THR A 170 -0.16 31.65 10.48
N LEU A 171 0.89 31.02 9.96
CA LEU A 171 2.28 31.37 10.17
C LEU A 171 2.94 31.58 8.81
N ASP A 172 3.21 32.84 8.44
CA ASP A 172 3.81 33.18 7.15
C ASP A 172 5.16 33.89 7.34
N PHE A 173 6.23 33.24 6.90
CA PHE A 173 7.62 33.63 7.19
C PHE A 173 8.45 33.73 5.93
N GLN A 174 8.80 34.94 5.54
CA GLN A 174 9.74 35.19 4.45
C GLN A 174 11.09 35.62 5.05
N SER A 175 12.15 34.84 4.81
CA SER A 175 13.49 35.17 5.30
C SER A 175 14.50 35.26 4.16
N ASN A 176 15.07 36.45 3.99
CA ASN A 176 16.13 36.73 3.02
C ASN A 176 17.54 36.64 3.64
N TYR A 177 17.67 36.47 4.97
CA TYR A 177 18.98 36.57 5.65
C TYR A 177 19.07 35.61 6.85
N TYR A 178 20.22 34.95 6.99
CA TYR A 178 20.40 33.84 7.92
C TYR A 178 21.01 34.23 9.26
N ALA A 179 20.38 33.70 10.31
CA ALA A 179 21.10 33.33 11.52
C ALA A 179 21.49 31.85 11.41
N LEU A 180 22.71 31.50 11.83
CA LEU A 180 23.31 30.16 11.84
C LEU A 180 22.61 29.14 12.76
N TYR A 181 21.38 29.40 13.22
CA TYR A 181 20.68 28.64 14.25
C TYR A 181 19.36 28.07 13.71
N SER A 182 18.99 26.87 14.18
CA SER A 182 17.74 26.19 13.81
C SER A 182 16.53 26.94 14.39
N TYR A 183 15.77 27.61 13.54
CA TYR A 183 14.58 28.39 13.89
C TYR A 183 13.37 27.95 13.08
N ALA A 184 12.16 28.07 13.65
CA ALA A 184 10.93 27.60 13.03
C ALA A 184 9.75 28.53 13.30
N PRO A 185 8.87 28.76 12.31
CA PRO A 185 7.59 29.42 12.52
C PRO A 185 6.82 28.86 13.70
N LEU A 186 6.70 27.54 13.81
CA LEU A 186 6.13 26.88 14.97
C LEU A 186 7.23 26.14 15.73
N TRP A 187 7.51 26.54 16.96
CA TRP A 187 8.50 25.88 17.80
C TRP A 187 7.93 25.57 19.18
N SER A 188 7.70 24.29 19.44
CA SER A 188 7.34 23.79 20.77
C SER A 188 8.54 23.07 21.40
N GLN A 189 9.05 23.60 22.51
CA GLN A 189 10.28 23.10 23.13
C GLN A 189 10.03 22.12 24.29
N GLY A 190 9.10 22.43 25.19
CA GLY A 190 8.82 21.63 26.39
C GLY A 190 7.38 21.71 26.87
N GLY A 191 6.46 22.12 25.99
CA GLY A 191 5.07 22.42 26.32
C GLY A 191 4.11 21.68 25.41
N THR A 192 2.85 22.10 25.44
CA THR A 192 1.78 21.56 24.61
C THR A 192 1.23 22.64 23.70
N THR A 193 1.07 22.32 22.43
CA THR A 193 0.38 23.17 21.46
C THR A 193 -0.79 22.39 20.88
N THR A 194 -1.98 22.97 20.95
CA THR A 194 -3.20 22.40 20.33
C THR A 194 -3.82 23.45 19.42
N VAL A 195 -4.09 23.09 18.17
CA VAL A 195 -4.83 23.94 17.22
C VAL A 195 -6.07 23.18 16.77
N THR A 196 -7.24 23.81 16.84
CA THR A 196 -8.51 23.18 16.45
C THR A 196 -8.89 23.49 15.02
N GLY A 197 -8.69 24.74 14.57
CA GLY A 197 -8.91 25.15 13.18
C GLY A 197 -7.77 24.74 12.24
N THR A 198 -7.83 25.25 11.01
CA THR A 198 -6.81 24.95 9.99
C THR A 198 -5.46 25.52 10.40
N THR A 199 -4.37 24.81 10.08
CA THR A 199 -3.01 25.28 10.32
C THR A 199 -2.30 25.49 8.98
N THR A 200 -1.81 26.69 8.73
CA THR A 200 -1.00 27.01 7.55
C THR A 200 0.35 27.54 8.00
N VAL A 201 1.42 26.88 7.57
CA VAL A 201 2.79 27.30 7.82
C VAL A 201 3.51 27.45 6.50
N ASN A 202 3.80 28.69 6.11
CA ASN A 202 4.55 29.00 4.92
C ASN A 202 5.90 29.56 5.30
N THR A 203 6.97 28.99 4.74
CA THR A 203 8.31 29.58 4.86
C THR A 203 9.01 29.65 3.52
N ALA A 204 9.71 30.74 3.28
CA ALA A 204 10.61 30.91 2.15
C ALA A 204 12.02 31.25 2.65
N ALA A 205 13.03 30.48 2.22
CA ALA A 205 14.39 30.60 2.71
C ALA A 205 15.43 30.50 1.58
N ALA A 206 16.36 31.46 1.50
CA ALA A 206 17.31 31.60 0.38
C ALA A 206 18.53 30.63 0.39
N SER A 207 18.99 30.15 1.55
CA SER A 207 20.20 29.31 1.77
C SER A 207 20.37 28.73 3.21
N GLY A 208 19.88 27.53 3.55
CA GLY A 208 20.14 26.89 4.87
C GLY A 208 19.01 26.00 5.41
N LEU A 209 19.19 25.38 6.59
CA LEU A 209 18.18 24.54 7.26
C LEU A 209 17.14 25.40 7.99
N THR A 210 15.96 25.58 7.40
CA THR A 210 14.81 26.26 8.03
C THR A 210 13.61 25.32 8.16
N PRO A 211 13.39 24.72 9.35
CA PRO A 211 12.19 23.95 9.61
C PRO A 211 10.92 24.81 9.63
N GLY A 212 9.82 24.36 9.03
CA GLY A 212 8.49 24.98 9.18
C GLY A 212 7.89 24.73 10.58
N VAL A 213 8.00 23.50 11.07
CA VAL A 213 7.54 23.07 12.39
C VAL A 213 8.67 22.36 13.14
N VAL A 214 8.91 22.74 14.39
CA VAL A 214 9.86 22.09 15.30
C VAL A 214 9.17 21.67 16.59
N VAL A 215 9.25 20.39 16.89
CA VAL A 215 8.78 19.76 18.12
C VAL A 215 10.01 19.13 18.76
N THR A 216 10.45 19.55 19.94
CA THR A 216 11.65 18.95 20.58
C THR A 216 11.30 17.96 21.68
N ASN A 217 10.96 18.39 22.90
CA ASN A 217 10.62 17.49 24.01
C ASN A 217 9.19 17.76 24.47
N SER A 218 8.31 17.91 23.49
CA SER A 218 7.01 18.55 23.63
C SER A 218 5.95 17.79 22.85
N GLN A 219 4.70 18.25 22.96
CA GLN A 219 3.59 17.72 22.18
C GLN A 219 2.94 18.82 21.35
N VAL A 220 2.74 18.55 20.06
CA VAL A 220 1.98 19.40 19.14
C VAL A 220 0.85 18.58 18.53
N THR A 221 -0.39 19.06 18.68
CA THR A 221 -1.57 18.45 18.08
C THR A 221 -2.26 19.49 17.18
N LEU A 222 -2.33 19.21 15.88
CA LEU A 222 -3.00 20.07 14.90
C LEU A 222 -4.25 19.34 14.43
N ASN A 223 -5.37 19.64 15.07
CA ASN A 223 -6.63 18.95 14.83
C ASN A 223 -7.35 19.42 13.58
N GLY A 224 -7.01 20.56 12.96
CA GLY A 224 -7.55 20.94 11.66
C GLY A 224 -6.66 20.48 10.51
N ALA A 225 -7.16 20.68 9.28
CA ALA A 225 -6.35 20.46 8.07
C ALA A 225 -5.08 21.30 8.14
N THR A 226 -3.94 20.65 7.95
CA THR A 226 -2.61 21.25 8.13
C THR A 226 -1.87 21.32 6.81
N SER A 227 -1.41 22.51 6.43
CA SER A 227 -0.49 22.72 5.31
C SER A 227 0.82 23.29 5.83
N VAL A 228 1.93 22.61 5.55
CA VAL A 228 3.29 23.10 5.80
C VAL A 228 4.03 23.15 4.47
N THR A 229 4.52 24.33 4.13
CA THR A 229 5.30 24.57 2.93
C THR A 229 6.61 25.25 3.30
N VAL A 230 7.74 24.62 3.00
CA VAL A 230 9.07 25.22 3.08
C VAL A 230 9.65 25.28 1.68
N ALA A 231 9.67 26.50 1.13
CA ALA A 231 10.27 26.82 -0.15
C ALA A 231 11.71 27.30 0.03
N GLY A 232 12.65 26.74 -0.73
CA GLY A 232 14.03 27.21 -0.76
C GLY A 232 14.83 26.77 -1.97
N THR A 233 15.77 27.61 -2.39
CA THR A 233 16.73 27.35 -3.48
C THR A 233 18.01 26.63 -3.00
N GLY A 234 18.18 26.47 -1.68
CA GLY A 234 19.35 25.85 -1.04
C GLY A 234 19.17 24.40 -0.60
N ALA A 235 20.30 23.73 -0.29
CA ALA A 235 20.42 22.28 -0.07
C ALA A 235 19.86 21.75 1.28
N ALA A 236 18.86 22.38 1.91
CA ALA A 236 18.49 22.00 3.28
C ALA A 236 17.07 22.41 3.74
N ALA A 237 16.04 22.41 2.90
CA ALA A 237 14.67 22.59 3.43
C ALA A 237 14.26 21.36 4.26
N VAL A 238 13.72 21.58 5.46
CA VAL A 238 13.03 20.56 6.27
C VAL A 238 11.65 21.12 6.55
N ASP A 239 10.54 20.43 6.34
CA ASP A 239 9.25 20.99 6.76
C ASP A 239 9.04 20.79 8.25
N ILE A 240 9.24 19.56 8.73
CA ILE A 240 8.92 19.19 10.11
C ILE A 240 10.11 18.51 10.77
N ARG A 241 10.52 18.97 11.95
CA ARG A 241 11.54 18.32 12.80
C ARG A 241 10.94 17.92 14.14
N ILE A 242 11.05 16.64 14.51
CA ILE A 242 10.38 16.07 15.70
C ILE A 242 11.37 15.29 16.57
N GLY A 243 11.57 15.76 17.80
CA GLY A 243 12.15 15.01 18.92
C GLY A 243 11.11 14.49 19.92
N GLY A 244 9.87 15.01 19.85
CA GLY A 244 8.79 14.81 20.83
C GLY A 244 7.60 14.10 20.20
N VAL A 245 6.37 14.57 20.41
CA VAL A 245 5.16 13.97 19.83
C VAL A 245 4.44 14.98 18.94
N ALA A 246 4.17 14.63 17.68
CA ALA A 246 3.35 15.42 16.78
C ALA A 246 2.18 14.60 16.22
N ARG A 247 0.95 15.13 16.32
CA ARG A 247 -0.29 14.44 15.91
C ARG A 247 -1.17 15.31 15.03
N TRP A 248 -1.47 14.84 13.82
CA TRP A 248 -2.33 15.52 12.84
C TRP A 248 -3.51 14.60 12.45
N PRO A 249 -4.53 14.46 13.31
CA PRO A 249 -5.50 13.36 13.21
C PRO A 249 -6.52 13.50 12.07
N LEU A 250 -6.78 14.71 11.57
CA LEU A 250 -7.74 14.92 10.48
C LEU A 250 -7.10 14.74 9.10
N ALA A 251 -7.96 14.58 8.10
CA ALA A 251 -7.55 14.37 6.72
C ALA A 251 -7.18 15.67 5.98
N GLY A 252 -6.54 15.51 4.82
CA GLY A 252 -6.21 16.62 3.91
C GLY A 252 -4.95 17.40 4.31
N ASN A 253 -4.08 16.80 5.10
CA ASN A 253 -2.80 17.42 5.46
C ASN A 253 -1.85 17.43 4.26
N THR A 254 -1.07 18.49 4.10
CA THR A 254 -0.08 18.61 3.03
C THR A 254 1.25 19.10 3.58
N ILE A 255 2.34 18.44 3.16
CA ILE A 255 3.72 18.78 3.46
C ILE A 255 4.43 18.99 2.13
N THR A 256 5.03 20.17 1.91
CA THR A 256 5.73 20.49 0.66
C THR A 256 7.12 21.07 0.96
N ALA A 257 8.15 20.26 0.71
CA ALA A 257 9.56 20.64 0.86
C ALA A 257 10.23 20.77 -0.50
N SER A 258 10.64 21.99 -0.86
CA SER A 258 11.41 22.25 -2.08
C SER A 258 12.92 22.39 -1.80
N GLY A 259 13.76 22.18 -2.82
CA GLY A 259 15.22 22.28 -2.74
C GLY A 259 15.90 20.90 -2.76
N ALA A 260 17.19 20.87 -3.10
CA ALA A 260 17.92 19.63 -3.42
C ALA A 260 17.93 18.57 -2.30
N ALA A 261 17.85 18.97 -1.03
CA ALA A 261 17.72 18.04 0.10
C ALA A 261 16.28 17.92 0.62
N GLY A 262 15.32 18.67 0.07
CA GLY A 262 13.98 18.92 0.62
C GLY A 262 13.42 17.73 1.38
N ILE A 263 13.42 17.83 2.71
CA ILE A 263 12.97 16.79 3.63
C ILE A 263 11.56 17.14 4.06
N GLY A 264 10.59 16.27 3.77
CA GLY A 264 9.24 16.45 4.31
C GLY A 264 9.25 16.38 5.84
N LEU A 265 9.73 15.26 6.38
CA LEU A 265 9.71 15.05 7.82
C LEU A 265 11.03 14.47 8.33
N GLN A 266 11.55 15.05 9.41
CA GLN A 266 12.75 14.63 10.10
C GLN A 266 12.46 14.25 11.55
N LEU A 267 12.64 12.98 11.92
CA LEU A 267 12.62 12.54 13.31
C LEU A 267 14.03 12.54 13.90
N ARG A 268 14.09 12.87 15.18
CA ARG A 268 15.29 12.83 16.03
C ARG A 268 14.96 12.22 17.37
N SER A 269 15.97 11.69 18.08
CA SER A 269 15.81 11.17 19.44
C SER A 269 14.59 10.24 19.55
N ASN A 270 13.71 10.41 20.54
CA ASN A 270 12.54 9.55 20.72
C ASN A 270 11.28 10.13 20.04
N GLY A 271 11.45 10.90 18.96
CA GLY A 271 10.35 11.59 18.29
C GLY A 271 9.27 10.64 17.77
N SER A 272 8.02 11.07 17.75
CA SER A 272 6.93 10.32 17.13
C SER A 272 6.03 11.24 16.33
N PHE A 273 5.62 10.74 15.17
CA PHE A 273 4.69 11.43 14.28
C PHE A 273 3.52 10.53 13.93
N SER A 274 2.31 11.06 14.02
CA SER A 274 1.13 10.40 13.48
C SER A 274 0.25 11.37 12.72
N ALA A 275 -0.25 10.93 11.57
CA ALA A 275 -1.23 11.66 10.78
C ALA A 275 -2.40 10.75 10.39
N GLY A 276 -3.60 11.33 10.31
CA GLY A 276 -4.78 10.67 9.76
C GLY A 276 -4.71 10.53 8.24
N SER A 277 -5.83 10.11 7.64
CA SER A 277 -5.92 9.78 6.22
C SER A 277 -5.61 10.95 5.26
N GLY A 278 -5.07 10.66 4.09
CA GLY A 278 -4.92 11.66 3.02
C GLY A 278 -3.81 12.68 3.26
N LEU A 279 -2.79 12.36 4.06
CA LEU A 279 -1.56 13.16 4.12
C LEU A 279 -0.85 13.11 2.76
N VAL A 280 -0.57 14.26 2.17
CA VAL A 280 0.26 14.39 0.96
C VAL A 280 1.64 14.89 1.33
N VAL A 281 2.69 14.16 0.93
CA VAL A 281 4.09 14.59 1.13
C VAL A 281 4.78 14.78 -0.22
N ASN A 282 5.04 16.04 -0.55
CA ASN A 282 5.76 16.47 -1.74
C ASN A 282 7.16 16.93 -1.35
N ALA A 283 8.10 15.99 -1.28
CA ALA A 283 9.50 16.25 -0.97
C ALA A 283 10.37 16.04 -2.21
N GLN A 284 11.37 16.92 -2.42
CA GLN A 284 12.34 16.78 -3.52
C GLN A 284 13.55 15.91 -3.15
N GLY A 285 13.85 15.75 -1.86
CA GLY A 285 14.95 14.93 -1.35
C GLY A 285 14.44 13.65 -0.68
N SER A 286 13.95 13.76 0.56
CA SER A 286 13.43 12.60 1.30
C SER A 286 12.08 12.88 1.94
N SER A 287 11.13 11.95 1.85
CA SER A 287 9.84 12.12 2.54
C SER A 287 9.99 12.01 4.06
N PHE A 288 10.66 10.95 4.53
CA PHE A 288 10.87 10.66 5.95
C PHE A 288 12.35 10.40 6.22
N ASN A 289 12.93 11.19 7.13
CA ASN A 289 14.33 11.11 7.50
C ASN A 289 14.48 10.87 9.01
N TYR A 290 15.14 9.80 9.39
CA TYR A 290 15.39 9.37 10.76
C TYR A 290 16.85 9.62 11.07
N LEU A 291 17.12 10.61 11.94
CA LEU A 291 18.47 10.97 12.36
C LEU A 291 18.63 10.77 13.85
N SER A 292 19.47 9.81 14.26
CA SER A 292 19.65 9.45 15.67
C SER A 292 18.31 9.18 16.38
N ALA A 293 17.35 8.63 15.63
CA ALA A 293 15.97 8.51 16.06
C ALA A 293 15.68 7.08 16.52
N SER A 294 15.15 6.90 17.74
CA SER A 294 14.53 5.67 18.25
C SER A 294 12.99 5.71 18.12
N GLY A 295 12.52 6.69 17.34
CA GLY A 295 11.13 7.09 17.20
C GLY A 295 10.28 6.22 16.28
N SER A 296 8.98 6.55 16.22
CA SER A 296 8.03 5.90 15.31
C SER A 296 7.25 6.90 14.47
N THR A 297 6.93 6.49 13.25
CA THR A 297 6.02 7.20 12.35
C THR A 297 4.86 6.29 12.03
N SER A 298 3.61 6.73 12.25
CA SER A 298 2.41 5.94 11.96
C SER A 298 1.43 6.77 11.16
N LEU A 299 1.13 6.35 9.93
CA LEU A 299 0.32 7.14 9.01
C LEU A 299 -0.79 6.28 8.40
N ASP A 300 -1.94 6.90 8.20
CA ASP A 300 -3.08 6.31 7.50
C ASP A 300 -3.25 6.99 6.12
N ALA A 301 -3.50 6.21 5.07
CA ALA A 301 -3.79 6.62 3.70
C ALA A 301 -2.92 7.78 3.16
N VAL A 302 -1.59 7.64 3.25
CA VAL A 302 -0.64 8.67 2.79
C VAL A 302 -0.47 8.63 1.28
N THR A 303 -0.33 9.78 0.65
CA THR A 303 0.14 9.90 -0.73
C THR A 303 1.51 10.58 -0.72
N ALA A 304 2.59 9.80 -0.78
CA ALA A 304 3.96 10.29 -0.84
C ALA A 304 4.49 10.16 -2.27
N THR A 305 4.34 11.22 -3.06
CA THR A 305 4.29 11.13 -4.52
C THR A 305 5.56 11.49 -5.27
N THR A 306 6.50 12.23 -4.69
CA THR A 306 7.56 12.89 -5.48
C THR A 306 9.00 12.71 -4.98
N ALA A 307 9.24 12.00 -3.88
CA ALA A 307 10.58 11.91 -3.32
C ALA A 307 11.40 10.77 -3.96
N PRO A 308 12.67 10.99 -4.34
CA PRO A 308 13.54 9.91 -4.79
C PRO A 308 13.80 8.89 -3.67
N VAL A 309 13.82 9.34 -2.41
CA VAL A 309 13.94 8.50 -1.22
C VAL A 309 12.72 8.69 -0.33
N VAL A 310 11.93 7.64 -0.10
CA VAL A 310 10.78 7.72 0.81
C VAL A 310 11.25 7.68 2.25
N TRP A 311 12.08 6.70 2.60
CA TRP A 311 12.57 6.50 3.97
C TRP A 311 14.10 6.54 3.99
N ASN A 312 14.67 7.36 4.86
CA ASN A 312 16.11 7.45 5.07
C ASN A 312 16.44 7.34 6.56
N ALA A 313 17.33 6.42 6.95
CA ALA A 313 17.75 6.24 8.34
C ALA A 313 19.28 6.24 8.46
N ASP A 314 19.80 7.00 9.43
CA ASP A 314 21.24 7.05 9.70
C ASP A 314 21.75 5.86 10.52
N ALA A 315 23.09 5.80 10.67
CA ALA A 315 23.81 4.71 11.34
C ALA A 315 23.49 4.58 12.85
N THR A 316 22.78 5.55 13.42
CA THR A 316 22.47 5.62 14.85
C THR A 316 20.98 5.51 15.14
N SER A 317 20.16 5.37 14.09
CA SER A 317 18.71 5.32 14.21
C SER A 317 18.22 3.90 14.49
N THR A 318 17.15 3.79 15.26
CA THR A 318 16.33 2.60 15.46
C THR A 318 14.89 2.99 15.19
N ALA A 319 14.54 3.09 13.91
CA ALA A 319 13.30 3.69 13.44
C ALA A 319 12.27 2.64 13.05
N THR A 320 11.00 2.94 13.35
CA THR A 320 9.85 2.17 12.83
C THR A 320 8.94 3.10 12.04
N TYR A 321 8.65 2.72 10.79
CA TYR A 321 7.62 3.31 9.97
C TYR A 321 6.44 2.34 9.84
N THR A 322 5.23 2.84 10.07
CA THR A 322 3.99 2.10 9.83
C THR A 322 3.11 2.91 8.88
N GLY A 323 2.89 2.38 7.69
CA GLY A 323 1.97 2.93 6.70
C GLY A 323 0.77 2.00 6.55
N ASN A 324 -0.42 2.50 6.86
CA ASN A 324 -1.65 1.80 6.55
C ASN A 324 -2.31 2.47 5.35
N GLU A 325 -2.63 1.72 4.31
CA GLU A 325 -3.07 2.29 3.03
C GLU A 325 -2.03 3.28 2.45
N GLY A 326 -2.37 3.88 1.32
CA GLY A 326 -1.56 4.93 0.71
C GLY A 326 -0.60 4.46 -0.38
N HIS A 327 0.08 5.42 -0.99
CA HIS A 327 1.02 5.24 -2.09
C HIS A 327 2.36 5.88 -1.75
N TYR A 328 3.40 5.06 -1.77
CA TYR A 328 4.79 5.44 -1.50
C TYR A 328 5.59 5.19 -2.76
N LYS A 329 6.18 6.23 -3.35
CA LYS A 329 7.01 6.11 -4.55
C LYS A 329 8.42 6.59 -4.26
N GLY A 330 9.41 5.71 -4.44
CA GLY A 330 10.82 6.00 -4.18
C GLY A 330 11.56 4.81 -3.59
N SER A 331 12.78 5.02 -3.11
CA SER A 331 13.58 3.99 -2.43
C SER A 331 13.60 4.14 -0.90
N SER A 332 14.14 3.11 -0.22
CA SER A 332 14.53 3.17 1.19
C SER A 332 16.06 3.23 1.32
N GLN A 333 16.58 4.02 2.26
CA GLN A 333 18.01 4.11 2.54
C GLN A 333 18.26 3.89 4.04
N LEU A 334 19.21 3.01 4.34
CA LEU A 334 19.68 2.69 5.67
C LEU A 334 21.21 2.71 5.68
N ALA A 335 21.78 3.57 6.52
CA ALA A 335 23.22 3.60 6.75
C ALA A 335 23.65 2.46 7.68
N SER A 336 24.86 1.94 7.46
CA SER A 336 25.43 0.83 8.22
C SER A 336 25.43 1.12 9.73
N GLY A 337 24.88 0.22 10.52
CA GLY A 337 24.74 0.34 11.98
C GLY A 337 23.36 0.77 12.45
N GLY A 338 22.54 1.36 11.57
CA GLY A 338 21.16 1.73 11.88
C GLY A 338 20.18 0.56 11.80
N GLN A 339 18.97 0.78 12.30
CA GLN A 339 17.82 -0.10 12.12
C GLN A 339 16.62 0.67 11.55
N LEU A 340 16.00 0.08 10.52
CA LEU A 340 14.79 0.62 9.90
C LEU A 340 13.80 -0.52 9.67
N THR A 341 12.67 -0.47 10.38
CA THR A 341 11.55 -1.40 10.22
C THR A 341 10.44 -0.69 9.45
N LEU A 342 10.00 -1.29 8.34
CA LEU A 342 8.90 -0.82 7.51
C LEU A 342 7.71 -1.77 7.66
N ASN A 343 6.58 -1.27 8.17
CA ASN A 343 5.33 -2.01 8.26
C ASN A 343 4.33 -1.42 7.27
N LEU A 344 4.00 -2.15 6.22
CA LEU A 344 3.01 -1.75 5.22
C LEU A 344 1.78 -2.64 5.36
N ASN A 345 0.62 -2.01 5.57
CA ASN A 345 -0.63 -2.69 5.88
C ASN A 345 -1.78 -2.13 5.03
N ARG A 346 -2.91 -2.87 5.00
CA ARG A 346 -4.19 -2.42 4.45
C ARG A 346 -4.04 -1.85 3.03
N ALA A 347 -3.57 -2.65 2.08
CA ALA A 347 -3.38 -2.22 0.69
C ALA A 347 -2.45 -1.00 0.49
N ALA A 348 -1.55 -0.72 1.44
CA ALA A 348 -0.45 0.21 1.21
C ALA A 348 0.39 -0.22 0.00
N LEU A 349 0.59 0.68 -0.96
CA LEU A 349 1.40 0.46 -2.16
C LEU A 349 2.76 1.12 -2.01
N TRP A 350 3.83 0.34 -2.11
CA TRP A 350 5.18 0.84 -2.34
C TRP A 350 5.64 0.56 -3.77
N GLU A 351 5.74 1.60 -4.59
CA GLU A 351 6.42 1.60 -5.88
C GLU A 351 7.92 1.85 -5.69
N ALA A 352 8.72 0.79 -5.73
CA ALA A 352 10.16 0.89 -5.55
C ALA A 352 10.85 1.34 -6.84
N THR A 353 11.49 2.52 -6.81
CA THR A 353 12.08 3.13 -8.02
C THR A 353 13.60 3.02 -8.09
N ALA A 354 14.26 2.53 -7.04
CA ALA A 354 15.72 2.36 -6.96
C ALA A 354 16.09 1.35 -5.86
N ALA A 355 17.36 0.93 -5.85
CA ALA A 355 17.89 0.03 -4.84
C ALA A 355 17.58 0.52 -3.42
N SER A 356 17.19 -0.41 -2.56
CA SER A 356 16.63 -0.08 -1.25
C SER A 356 17.33 -0.82 -0.11
N SER A 357 17.48 -0.17 1.04
CA SER A 357 18.00 -0.80 2.25
C SER A 357 17.11 -0.52 3.46
N PHE A 358 16.85 -1.58 4.22
CA PHE A 358 16.09 -1.62 5.46
C PHE A 358 16.57 -2.80 6.31
N THR A 359 16.10 -2.90 7.54
CA THR A 359 16.34 -4.07 8.40
C THR A 359 15.25 -5.11 8.20
N VAL A 360 13.98 -4.68 8.25
CA VAL A 360 12.81 -5.53 8.06
C VAL A 360 11.76 -4.78 7.25
N LEU A 361 11.20 -5.45 6.24
CA LEU A 361 9.97 -5.08 5.56
C LEU A 361 8.87 -6.09 5.92
N ASN A 362 7.79 -5.62 6.51
CA ASN A 362 6.59 -6.41 6.81
C ASN A 362 5.48 -5.99 5.85
N LEU A 363 4.99 -6.93 5.04
CA LEU A 363 3.84 -6.74 4.15
C LEU A 363 2.64 -7.48 4.73
N GLN A 364 1.55 -6.77 5.00
CA GLN A 364 0.34 -7.33 5.62
C GLN A 364 -0.93 -6.84 4.93
N SER A 365 -2.01 -7.62 5.01
CA SER A 365 -3.36 -7.20 4.61
C SER A 365 -3.39 -6.53 3.23
N ASP A 366 -2.96 -7.27 2.21
CA ASP A 366 -2.90 -6.88 0.79
C ASP A 366 -1.96 -5.69 0.47
N ALA A 367 -1.08 -5.29 1.39
CA ALA A 367 -0.03 -4.32 1.09
C ALA A 367 0.85 -4.82 -0.08
N LEU A 368 1.10 -3.94 -1.04
CA LEU A 368 1.76 -4.25 -2.31
C LEU A 368 3.16 -3.62 -2.34
N LEU A 369 4.18 -4.46 -2.51
CA LEU A 369 5.48 -4.04 -3.02
C LEU A 369 5.48 -4.23 -4.54
N ASP A 370 5.50 -3.13 -5.29
CA ASP A 370 5.73 -3.14 -6.72
C ASP A 370 7.23 -2.97 -7.02
N ALA A 371 7.85 -4.07 -7.43
CA ALA A 371 9.25 -4.16 -7.84
C ALA A 371 9.39 -4.21 -9.38
N SER A 372 8.32 -3.95 -10.14
CA SER A 372 8.29 -4.15 -11.59
C SER A 372 8.89 -3.00 -12.42
N LEU A 373 9.15 -1.86 -11.77
CA LEU A 373 9.63 -0.64 -12.42
C LEU A 373 11.08 -0.73 -12.92
N LEU A 374 11.87 -1.65 -12.37
CA LEU A 374 13.25 -1.88 -12.76
C LEU A 374 13.46 -3.35 -13.17
N PRO A 375 14.24 -3.64 -14.23
CA PRO A 375 14.62 -5.01 -14.58
C PRO A 375 15.33 -5.75 -13.44
N SER A 376 16.05 -5.01 -12.59
CA SER A 376 16.69 -5.57 -11.41
C SER A 376 16.60 -4.58 -10.26
N LEU A 377 15.86 -4.94 -9.21
CA LEU A 377 15.74 -4.19 -7.98
C LEU A 377 16.57 -4.88 -6.89
N ALA A 378 17.64 -4.24 -6.44
CA ALA A 378 18.41 -4.70 -5.29
C ALA A 378 17.78 -4.20 -3.97
N ALA A 379 17.61 -5.10 -3.02
CA ALA A 379 17.16 -4.79 -1.67
C ALA A 379 18.04 -5.46 -0.61
N THR A 380 18.20 -4.87 0.56
CA THR A 380 18.85 -5.52 1.73
C THR A 380 17.90 -5.62 2.90
N GLY A 381 18.17 -6.57 3.82
CA GLY A 381 17.33 -6.81 4.98
C GLY A 381 16.37 -7.97 4.79
N ASN A 382 15.51 -8.21 5.78
CA ASN A 382 14.56 -9.32 5.76
C ASN A 382 13.18 -8.84 5.27
N LEU A 383 12.47 -9.70 4.55
CA LEU A 383 11.09 -9.46 4.12
C LEU A 383 10.19 -10.52 4.72
N SER A 384 9.17 -10.09 5.48
CA SER A 384 8.10 -10.96 5.98
C SER A 384 6.81 -10.68 5.21
N ASN A 385 6.35 -11.64 4.43
CA ASN A 385 5.09 -11.53 3.68
C ASN A 385 3.97 -12.23 4.45
N ALA A 386 3.16 -11.45 5.17
CA ALA A 386 2.07 -11.92 6.01
C ALA A 386 0.70 -11.51 5.44
N GLY A 387 0.43 -11.96 4.21
CA GLY A 387 -0.80 -11.60 3.48
C GLY A 387 -0.67 -10.36 2.61
N GLY A 388 0.54 -9.93 2.26
CA GLY A 388 0.79 -8.89 1.26
C GLY A 388 1.04 -9.45 -0.14
N ILE A 389 1.37 -8.57 -1.07
CA ILE A 389 1.65 -8.88 -2.48
C ILE A 389 3.04 -8.36 -2.82
N VAL A 390 3.89 -9.23 -3.36
CA VAL A 390 5.15 -8.84 -4.00
C VAL A 390 4.96 -9.01 -5.49
N SER A 391 4.94 -7.90 -6.24
CA SER A 391 4.78 -7.94 -7.69
C SER A 391 6.09 -7.63 -8.41
N LEU A 392 6.54 -8.56 -9.25
CA LEU A 392 7.59 -8.33 -10.24
C LEU A 392 6.97 -8.14 -11.63
N ALA A 393 5.71 -8.53 -11.79
CA ALA A 393 5.00 -8.49 -13.05
C ALA A 393 4.77 -7.05 -13.53
N ARG A 394 5.25 -6.78 -14.73
CA ARG A 394 4.99 -5.53 -15.47
C ARG A 394 3.64 -5.58 -16.17
N SER A 395 3.06 -4.39 -16.37
CA SER A 395 1.81 -4.23 -17.12
C SER A 395 1.91 -4.60 -18.60
N ASP A 396 3.11 -4.60 -19.18
CA ASP A 396 3.37 -5.06 -20.56
C ASP A 396 3.61 -6.56 -20.66
N ALA A 397 3.41 -7.31 -19.57
CA ALA A 397 3.60 -8.75 -19.44
C ALA A 397 5.02 -9.26 -19.76
N SER A 398 5.99 -8.37 -20.00
CA SER A 398 7.36 -8.78 -20.31
C SER A 398 8.03 -9.37 -19.07
N PRO A 399 8.54 -10.62 -19.14
CA PRO A 399 9.31 -11.21 -18.06
C PRO A 399 10.75 -10.67 -18.06
N ASN A 400 11.56 -11.09 -17.07
CA ASN A 400 12.98 -10.75 -16.85
C ASN A 400 13.22 -9.71 -15.73
N ASN A 401 12.22 -9.45 -14.88
CA ASN A 401 12.42 -8.66 -13.67
C ASN A 401 13.01 -9.52 -12.55
N THR A 402 13.97 -8.98 -11.80
CA THR A 402 14.54 -9.63 -10.63
C THR A 402 14.43 -8.75 -9.39
N LEU A 403 13.80 -9.24 -8.33
CA LEU A 403 13.94 -8.68 -6.99
C LEU A 403 15.07 -9.43 -6.28
N ALA A 404 16.23 -8.78 -6.12
CA ALA A 404 17.39 -9.33 -5.44
C ALA A 404 17.45 -8.86 -3.98
N LEU A 405 16.85 -9.62 -3.08
CA LEU A 405 16.82 -9.37 -1.64
C LEU A 405 18.02 -10.05 -0.94
N ALA A 406 18.99 -9.27 -0.51
CA ALA A 406 20.12 -9.70 0.29
C ALA A 406 19.74 -9.93 1.77
N GLY A 407 18.81 -10.86 2.00
CA GLY A 407 18.36 -11.29 3.33
C GLY A 407 17.37 -12.44 3.26
N THR A 408 16.62 -12.64 4.34
CA THR A 408 15.67 -13.76 4.44
C THR A 408 14.28 -13.34 3.99
N TYR A 409 13.66 -14.15 3.12
CA TYR A 409 12.24 -14.06 2.82
C TYR A 409 11.45 -15.03 3.71
N THR A 410 10.57 -14.51 4.54
CA THR A 410 9.72 -15.30 5.43
C THR A 410 8.29 -15.34 4.89
N ALA A 411 7.80 -16.55 4.59
CA ALA A 411 6.43 -16.77 4.13
C ALA A 411 5.46 -16.92 5.30
N ASN A 412 4.46 -16.03 5.35
CA ASN A 412 3.34 -16.03 6.29
C ASN A 412 2.00 -15.84 5.54
N GLY A 413 1.92 -16.37 4.31
CA GLY A 413 0.84 -16.14 3.36
C GLY A 413 1.22 -15.15 2.25
N GLY A 414 0.22 -14.49 1.69
CA GLY A 414 0.38 -13.48 0.63
C GLY A 414 0.65 -14.09 -0.75
N SER A 415 0.95 -13.21 -1.71
CA SER A 415 1.21 -13.59 -3.10
C SER A 415 2.55 -13.06 -3.63
N LEU A 416 3.14 -13.80 -4.56
CA LEU A 416 4.26 -13.39 -5.41
C LEU A 416 3.78 -13.43 -6.86
N VAL A 417 3.77 -12.29 -7.55
CA VAL A 417 3.26 -12.16 -8.92
C VAL A 417 4.44 -12.06 -9.90
N LEU A 418 4.46 -12.94 -10.90
CA LEU A 418 5.57 -13.12 -11.83
C LEU A 418 5.05 -13.23 -13.27
N ASN A 419 5.67 -12.55 -14.22
CA ASN A 419 5.54 -12.87 -15.64
C ASN A 419 6.51 -14.01 -16.00
N THR A 420 6.05 -14.96 -16.82
CA THR A 420 6.88 -16.12 -17.22
C THR A 420 6.57 -16.56 -18.65
N VAL A 421 7.60 -16.79 -19.46
CA VAL A 421 7.48 -17.53 -20.73
C VAL A 421 7.40 -19.02 -20.44
N LEU A 422 6.20 -19.61 -20.52
CA LEU A 422 6.04 -21.05 -20.35
C LEU A 422 6.54 -21.79 -21.59
N ASN A 423 7.55 -22.64 -21.42
CA ASN A 423 8.13 -23.50 -22.45
C ASN A 423 8.83 -24.73 -21.82
N ASP A 424 9.80 -25.34 -22.52
CA ASP A 424 10.54 -26.51 -22.05
C ASP A 424 11.62 -26.22 -20.99
N GLY A 425 11.78 -24.97 -20.58
CA GLY A 425 12.74 -24.52 -19.58
C GLY A 425 14.14 -24.19 -20.11
N SER A 426 14.47 -24.54 -21.36
CA SER A 426 15.82 -24.34 -21.91
C SER A 426 16.15 -22.88 -22.25
N THR A 427 15.12 -22.13 -22.66
CA THR A 427 15.19 -20.73 -23.09
C THR A 427 14.16 -19.86 -22.38
N SER A 428 13.52 -20.39 -21.34
CA SER A 428 12.50 -19.65 -20.59
C SER A 428 13.07 -18.39 -19.98
N VAL A 429 12.31 -17.31 -20.09
CA VAL A 429 12.54 -16.06 -19.37
C VAL A 429 11.41 -15.91 -18.37
N SER A 430 11.77 -15.71 -17.11
CA SER A 430 10.82 -15.51 -16.02
C SER A 430 11.26 -14.31 -15.19
N ASP A 431 10.30 -13.67 -14.55
CA ASP A 431 10.61 -12.90 -13.36
C ASP A 431 11.11 -13.83 -12.26
N VAL A 432 12.06 -13.34 -11.45
CA VAL A 432 12.73 -14.13 -10.41
C VAL A 432 12.79 -13.35 -9.10
N LEU A 433 12.26 -13.95 -8.04
CA LEU A 433 12.62 -13.56 -6.69
C LEU A 433 13.97 -14.19 -6.33
N GLN A 434 14.99 -13.37 -6.09
CA GLN A 434 16.29 -13.83 -5.62
C GLN A 434 16.50 -13.44 -4.16
N VAL A 435 16.77 -14.41 -3.30
CA VAL A 435 16.91 -14.22 -1.84
C VAL A 435 18.14 -14.93 -1.30
N ASN A 436 18.69 -14.47 -0.19
CA ASN A 436 19.79 -15.19 0.48
C ASN A 436 19.30 -16.46 1.17
N ALA A 437 18.15 -16.38 1.83
CA ALA A 437 17.54 -17.49 2.56
C ALA A 437 16.01 -17.40 2.50
N THR A 438 15.34 -18.52 2.76
CA THR A 438 13.89 -18.55 2.95
C THR A 438 13.54 -19.19 4.27
N ALA A 439 12.47 -18.71 4.90
CA ALA A 439 11.94 -19.24 6.14
C ALA A 439 10.43 -19.48 6.02
N ALA A 440 9.98 -20.63 6.53
CA ALA A 440 8.56 -20.90 6.72
C ALA A 440 8.12 -20.23 8.03
N GLY A 441 7.10 -19.38 7.94
CA GLY A 441 6.40 -18.85 9.11
C GLY A 441 5.14 -19.67 9.35
N GLY A 442 3.97 -19.20 8.89
CA GLY A 442 2.68 -19.86 9.09
C GLY A 442 2.00 -20.45 7.85
N SER A 443 2.15 -19.83 6.68
CA SER A 443 1.49 -20.24 5.44
C SER A 443 2.37 -19.92 4.24
N PRO A 444 2.33 -20.72 3.16
CA PRO A 444 3.14 -20.46 1.98
C PRO A 444 2.70 -19.16 1.30
N THR A 445 3.64 -18.47 0.67
CA THR A 445 3.32 -17.43 -0.31
C THR A 445 2.85 -18.10 -1.60
N LEU A 446 1.71 -17.67 -2.13
CA LEU A 446 1.14 -18.19 -3.36
C LEU A 446 1.80 -17.55 -4.59
N LEU A 447 2.24 -18.34 -5.56
CA LEU A 447 2.80 -17.85 -6.81
C LEU A 447 1.70 -17.64 -7.83
N SER A 448 1.46 -16.39 -8.21
CA SER A 448 0.63 -16.03 -9.35
C SER A 448 1.52 -15.88 -10.57
N VAL A 449 1.58 -16.94 -11.38
CA VAL A 449 2.35 -16.98 -12.62
C VAL A 449 1.47 -16.49 -13.75
N LEU A 450 1.88 -15.40 -14.40
CA LEU A 450 1.22 -14.80 -15.54
C LEU A 450 1.98 -15.21 -16.81
N PRO A 451 1.39 -16.07 -17.67
CA PRO A 451 2.05 -16.47 -18.90
C PRO A 451 2.23 -15.28 -19.85
N ASP A 452 3.44 -15.06 -20.34
CA ASP A 452 3.73 -14.07 -21.38
C ASP A 452 3.16 -14.51 -22.75
N ALA A 453 2.97 -13.57 -23.66
CA ALA A 453 2.47 -13.82 -25.02
C ALA A 453 3.39 -14.73 -25.86
N ALA A 454 4.69 -14.79 -25.57
CA ALA A 454 5.64 -15.69 -26.21
C ALA A 454 5.60 -17.12 -25.65
N SER A 455 4.75 -17.41 -24.68
CA SER A 455 4.62 -18.75 -24.08
C SER A 455 4.21 -19.78 -25.13
N ALA A 456 4.99 -20.85 -25.22
CA ALA A 456 4.70 -22.06 -25.98
C ALA A 456 4.82 -23.26 -25.02
N PRO A 457 3.78 -23.52 -24.20
CA PRO A 457 3.84 -24.54 -23.17
C PRO A 457 4.35 -25.88 -23.72
N ALA A 458 5.34 -26.44 -23.06
CA ALA A 458 6.01 -27.68 -23.44
C ALA A 458 6.47 -28.45 -22.18
N PHE A 459 6.69 -29.75 -22.33
CA PHE A 459 7.24 -30.56 -21.25
C PHE A 459 8.64 -30.06 -20.89
N THR A 460 8.85 -29.76 -19.62
CA THR A 460 10.11 -29.19 -19.13
C THR A 460 11.23 -30.22 -19.17
N THR A 461 12.43 -29.75 -19.47
CA THR A 461 13.68 -30.52 -19.39
C THR A 461 14.54 -30.04 -18.22
N GLY A 462 15.49 -30.87 -17.77
CA GLY A 462 16.41 -30.51 -16.69
C GLY A 462 15.69 -30.12 -15.39
N LYS A 463 16.05 -28.97 -14.82
CA LYS A 463 15.45 -28.45 -13.58
C LYS A 463 14.12 -27.70 -13.80
N GLY A 464 13.71 -27.44 -15.04
CA GLY A 464 12.52 -26.63 -15.34
C GLY A 464 12.78 -25.12 -15.34
N ILE A 465 11.71 -24.32 -15.20
CA ILE A 465 11.75 -22.86 -15.30
C ILE A 465 12.00 -22.24 -13.92
N LEU A 466 13.11 -21.51 -13.75
CA LEU A 466 13.46 -20.87 -12.48
C LEU A 466 12.51 -19.70 -12.16
N VAL A 467 11.91 -19.72 -10.97
CA VAL A 467 11.02 -18.63 -10.49
C VAL A 467 11.45 -18.05 -9.13
N VAL A 468 12.17 -18.82 -8.31
CA VAL A 468 12.81 -18.31 -7.09
C VAL A 468 14.23 -18.86 -6.98
N ARG A 469 15.19 -17.96 -6.76
CA ARG A 469 16.60 -18.30 -6.55
C ARG A 469 16.99 -18.08 -5.08
N VAL A 470 17.57 -19.09 -4.44
CA VAL A 470 18.13 -19.00 -3.08
C VAL A 470 19.65 -19.06 -3.14
N THR A 471 20.31 -17.92 -2.92
CA THR A 471 21.77 -17.80 -3.10
C THR A 471 22.58 -18.37 -1.95
N GLY A 472 22.00 -18.52 -0.76
CA GLY A 472 22.61 -19.22 0.39
C GLY A 472 22.60 -20.75 0.26
N GLY A 473 22.02 -21.28 -0.82
CA GLY A 473 21.97 -22.71 -1.13
C GLY A 473 20.91 -23.49 -0.35
N ALA A 474 20.83 -24.79 -0.61
CA ALA A 474 19.77 -25.67 -0.13
C ALA A 474 19.57 -25.68 1.40
N ALA A 475 20.64 -25.54 2.18
CA ALA A 475 20.56 -25.53 3.65
C ALA A 475 19.81 -24.30 4.22
N THR A 476 19.73 -23.21 3.46
CA THR A 476 19.05 -21.96 3.84
C THR A 476 17.69 -21.78 3.17
N SER A 477 17.27 -22.75 2.37
CA SER A 477 15.99 -22.74 1.66
C SER A 477 14.99 -23.62 2.41
N ALA A 478 14.13 -23.04 3.24
CA ALA A 478 13.08 -23.81 3.90
C ALA A 478 12.09 -24.41 2.88
N ALA A 479 11.63 -25.63 3.15
CA ALA A 479 10.50 -26.22 2.41
C ALA A 479 9.19 -25.50 2.78
N SER A 480 8.15 -25.65 1.95
CA SER A 480 6.80 -25.09 2.20
C SER A 480 6.72 -23.55 2.27
N VAL A 481 7.69 -22.85 1.69
CA VAL A 481 7.70 -21.36 1.62
C VAL A 481 6.80 -20.86 0.49
N PHE A 482 6.79 -21.57 -0.63
CA PHE A 482 6.07 -21.19 -1.84
C PHE A 482 5.13 -22.32 -2.28
N ALA A 483 3.99 -21.95 -2.84
CA ALA A 483 3.02 -22.88 -3.43
C ALA A 483 2.32 -22.25 -4.62
N LEU A 484 1.73 -23.07 -5.50
CA LEU A 484 0.75 -22.59 -6.48
C LEU A 484 -0.64 -22.57 -5.85
N PRO A 485 -1.54 -21.64 -6.23
CA PRO A 485 -2.88 -21.52 -5.64
C PRO A 485 -3.68 -22.83 -5.63
N ASP A 486 -3.67 -23.58 -6.73
CA ASP A 486 -4.36 -24.88 -6.87
C ASP A 486 -3.40 -26.07 -6.72
N GLY A 487 -2.15 -25.82 -6.30
CA GLY A 487 -1.06 -26.80 -6.29
C GLY A 487 -0.41 -27.03 -7.66
N PHE A 488 -1.07 -26.61 -8.74
CA PHE A 488 -0.58 -26.74 -10.12
C PHE A 488 -0.95 -25.52 -10.98
N LEU A 489 -0.37 -25.45 -12.17
CA LEU A 489 -0.65 -24.47 -13.22
C LEU A 489 -0.88 -25.21 -14.54
N ASP A 490 -2.09 -25.14 -15.09
CA ASP A 490 -2.41 -25.74 -16.40
C ASP A 490 -2.27 -24.69 -17.52
N ALA A 491 -1.46 -24.99 -18.53
CA ALA A 491 -1.27 -24.15 -19.72
C ALA A 491 -0.99 -25.00 -20.96
N GLY A 492 -1.69 -24.73 -22.07
CA GLY A 492 -1.44 -25.40 -23.35
C GLY A 492 -1.55 -26.93 -23.33
N GLY A 493 -2.40 -27.49 -22.45
CA GLY A 493 -2.52 -28.95 -22.30
C GLY A 493 -1.40 -29.60 -21.48
N ILE A 494 -0.65 -28.79 -20.73
CA ILE A 494 0.42 -29.23 -19.84
C ILE A 494 0.18 -28.65 -18.45
N ARG A 495 0.38 -29.48 -17.44
CA ARG A 495 0.36 -29.14 -16.03
C ARG A 495 1.77 -28.93 -15.54
N TYR A 496 2.00 -27.78 -14.91
CA TYR A 496 3.20 -27.43 -14.20
C TYR A 496 2.96 -27.52 -12.70
N GLU A 497 3.95 -28.04 -11.97
CA GLU A 497 4.01 -28.06 -10.53
C GLU A 497 5.21 -27.22 -10.07
N LEU A 498 5.09 -26.63 -8.88
CA LEU A 498 6.17 -25.89 -8.28
C LEU A 498 7.04 -26.84 -7.44
N VAL A 499 8.30 -26.99 -7.85
CA VAL A 499 9.23 -27.94 -7.24
C VAL A 499 10.44 -27.21 -6.68
N ARG A 500 10.70 -27.42 -5.39
CA ARG A 500 11.97 -27.03 -4.76
C ARG A 500 13.03 -28.08 -5.06
N ASP A 501 14.12 -27.68 -5.70
CA ASP A 501 15.23 -28.57 -5.98
C ASP A 501 16.05 -28.84 -4.71
N ALA A 502 16.42 -30.11 -4.50
CA ALA A 502 17.12 -30.52 -3.29
C ALA A 502 18.60 -30.14 -3.28
N GLU A 503 19.22 -30.00 -4.46
CA GLU A 503 20.66 -29.75 -4.59
C GLU A 503 21.00 -28.27 -4.36
N ASP A 504 20.26 -27.37 -5.01
CA ASP A 504 20.52 -25.92 -4.92
C ASP A 504 19.53 -25.16 -4.03
N GLY A 505 18.35 -25.74 -3.74
CA GLY A 505 17.31 -25.08 -2.94
C GLY A 505 16.48 -24.05 -3.69
N ASN A 506 16.66 -23.91 -5.00
CA ASN A 506 15.86 -23.03 -5.85
C ASN A 506 14.48 -23.64 -6.13
N TRP A 507 13.55 -22.80 -6.57
CA TRP A 507 12.20 -23.22 -6.94
C TRP A 507 11.98 -23.08 -8.44
N TYR A 508 11.44 -24.13 -9.03
CA TYR A 508 11.23 -24.26 -10.46
C TYR A 508 9.79 -24.65 -10.76
N LEU A 509 9.24 -24.14 -11.86
CA LEU A 509 8.06 -24.74 -12.49
C LEU A 509 8.53 -25.93 -13.33
N ARG A 510 8.01 -27.12 -13.03
CA ARG A 510 8.31 -28.36 -13.75
C ARG A 510 7.01 -28.95 -14.27
N SER A 511 6.99 -29.36 -15.53
CA SER A 511 5.83 -30.08 -16.06
C SER A 511 5.71 -31.45 -15.40
N VAL A 512 4.48 -31.92 -15.18
CA VAL A 512 4.23 -33.34 -14.92
C VAL A 512 4.74 -34.17 -16.10
N ALA A 513 5.24 -35.38 -15.82
CA ALA A 513 5.89 -36.21 -16.82
C ALA A 513 5.00 -36.49 -18.06
N ALA A 514 5.63 -36.56 -19.21
CA ALA A 514 5.00 -37.00 -20.45
C ALA A 514 4.84 -38.52 -20.49
N ALA A 515 3.80 -38.97 -21.20
CA ALA A 515 3.55 -40.35 -21.57
C ALA A 515 3.12 -40.42 -23.04
N GLN A 516 3.05 -41.63 -23.59
CA GLN A 516 2.66 -41.88 -24.98
C GLN A 516 1.31 -42.57 -25.04
N LEU A 517 0.43 -42.13 -25.93
CA LEU A 517 -0.83 -42.80 -26.27
C LEU A 517 -0.83 -43.16 -27.75
N THR A 518 -0.93 -44.45 -28.06
CA THR A 518 -1.11 -44.94 -29.43
C THR A 518 -2.58 -45.29 -29.66
N VAL A 519 -3.21 -44.68 -30.66
CA VAL A 519 -4.57 -45.04 -31.08
C VAL A 519 -4.50 -46.13 -32.14
N ASN A 520 -5.18 -47.24 -31.92
CA ASN A 520 -5.26 -48.38 -32.80
C ASN A 520 -6.65 -48.49 -33.42
N LYS A 521 -6.70 -49.10 -34.60
CA LYS A 521 -7.90 -49.39 -35.34
C LYS A 521 -8.00 -50.88 -35.62
N VAL A 522 -9.15 -51.46 -35.31
CA VAL A 522 -9.51 -52.83 -35.69
C VAL A 522 -10.81 -52.78 -36.49
N VAL A 523 -10.84 -53.45 -37.64
CA VAL A 523 -12.05 -53.67 -38.43
C VAL A 523 -12.40 -55.16 -38.38
N THR A 524 -13.49 -55.50 -37.69
CA THR A 524 -13.98 -56.88 -37.64
C THR A 524 -14.91 -57.10 -38.83
N ALA A 525 -14.49 -57.96 -39.75
CA ALA A 525 -15.27 -58.30 -40.94
C ALA A 525 -15.83 -59.73 -40.87
N PRO A 526 -17.03 -60.01 -41.40
CA PRO A 526 -17.56 -61.38 -41.48
C PRO A 526 -16.66 -62.29 -42.31
N ALA A 527 -16.69 -63.60 -42.02
CA ALA A 527 -15.89 -64.59 -42.76
C ALA A 527 -16.17 -64.50 -44.27
N GLY A 528 -15.10 -64.38 -45.06
CA GLY A 528 -15.18 -64.23 -46.53
C GLY A 528 -15.28 -62.78 -47.05
N ALA A 529 -15.41 -61.78 -46.17
CA ALA A 529 -15.32 -60.38 -46.56
C ALA A 529 -13.89 -60.00 -46.99
N ALA A 530 -13.76 -59.19 -48.04
CA ALA A 530 -12.47 -58.59 -48.38
C ALA A 530 -11.99 -57.68 -47.24
N PRO A 531 -10.69 -57.69 -46.89
CA PRO A 531 -10.18 -56.85 -45.82
C PRO A 531 -10.32 -55.37 -46.19
N PHE A 532 -10.73 -54.56 -45.21
CA PHE A 532 -10.77 -53.12 -45.35
C PHE A 532 -9.35 -52.54 -45.37
N ALA A 533 -9.15 -51.60 -46.29
CA ALA A 533 -8.00 -50.72 -46.33
C ALA A 533 -8.49 -49.30 -46.62
N GLY A 534 -7.95 -48.32 -45.91
CA GLY A 534 -8.37 -46.93 -46.02
C GLY A 534 -7.89 -46.09 -44.85
N GLU A 535 -8.21 -44.81 -44.89
CA GLU A 535 -7.80 -43.83 -43.88
C GLU A 535 -9.02 -43.35 -43.09
N ILE A 536 -8.91 -43.33 -41.75
CA ILE A 536 -10.00 -42.96 -40.85
C ILE A 536 -9.51 -41.88 -39.86
N PRO A 537 -10.11 -40.68 -39.84
CA PRO A 537 -9.74 -39.64 -38.88
C PRO A 537 -10.19 -40.01 -37.46
N PHE A 538 -9.48 -39.48 -36.47
CA PHE A 538 -9.86 -39.60 -35.06
C PHE A 538 -9.52 -38.33 -34.29
N THR A 539 -10.16 -38.18 -33.12
CA THR A 539 -9.84 -37.14 -32.14
C THR A 539 -9.61 -37.75 -30.77
N VAL A 540 -8.70 -37.15 -30.00
CA VAL A 540 -8.46 -37.48 -28.59
C VAL A 540 -8.67 -36.21 -27.77
N THR A 541 -9.58 -36.26 -26.80
CA THR A 541 -9.84 -35.15 -25.88
C THR A 541 -9.47 -35.57 -24.46
N CYS A 542 -8.57 -34.81 -23.83
CA CYS A 542 -8.07 -35.07 -22.49
C CYS A 542 -8.52 -34.00 -21.50
N THR A 543 -8.63 -34.39 -20.23
CA THR A 543 -8.87 -33.51 -19.08
C THR A 543 -7.83 -33.76 -18.00
N GLY A 544 -7.54 -32.70 -17.23
CA GLY A 544 -6.55 -32.70 -16.15
C GLY A 544 -5.10 -32.90 -16.59
N PRO A 545 -4.55 -32.10 -17.54
CA PRO A 545 -5.04 -30.83 -18.12
C PRO A 545 -5.87 -31.00 -19.40
N ALA A 546 -6.55 -29.92 -19.81
CA ALA A 546 -7.35 -29.92 -21.03
C ALA A 546 -6.48 -29.87 -22.30
N ALA A 547 -6.60 -30.87 -23.18
CA ALA A 547 -5.89 -30.94 -24.45
C ALA A 547 -6.75 -31.65 -25.50
N SER A 548 -6.56 -31.31 -26.78
CA SER A 548 -7.22 -31.98 -27.89
C SER A 548 -6.24 -32.27 -29.01
N PHE A 549 -6.24 -33.52 -29.47
CA PHE A 549 -5.40 -33.99 -30.56
C PHE A 549 -6.30 -34.51 -31.68
N SER A 550 -5.87 -34.31 -32.91
CA SER A 550 -6.51 -34.90 -34.08
C SER A 550 -5.46 -35.65 -34.90
N GLY A 551 -5.88 -36.71 -35.55
CA GLY A 551 -4.98 -37.53 -36.35
C GLY A 551 -5.75 -38.42 -37.29
N SER A 552 -5.00 -39.29 -37.97
CA SER A 552 -5.53 -40.19 -38.96
C SER A 552 -4.95 -41.60 -38.81
N LEU A 553 -5.80 -42.60 -38.97
CA LEU A 553 -5.47 -44.01 -38.88
C LEU A 553 -5.41 -44.58 -40.29
N VAL A 554 -4.20 -44.94 -40.74
CA VAL A 554 -4.04 -45.73 -41.97
C VAL A 554 -4.32 -47.19 -41.62
N VAL A 555 -5.41 -47.72 -42.14
CA VAL A 555 -5.85 -49.09 -41.95
C VAL A 555 -5.46 -49.91 -43.16
N ALA A 556 -4.77 -51.03 -42.93
CA ALA A 556 -4.43 -52.02 -43.95
C ALA A 556 -4.73 -53.41 -43.39
N ALA A 557 -5.33 -54.26 -44.22
CA ALA A 557 -5.71 -55.61 -43.81
C ALA A 557 -6.52 -55.63 -42.49
N ASN A 558 -7.51 -54.74 -42.36
CA ASN A 558 -8.36 -54.54 -41.18
C ASN A 558 -7.68 -54.01 -39.90
N GLN A 559 -6.39 -53.67 -39.94
CA GLN A 559 -5.63 -53.21 -38.77
C GLN A 559 -4.99 -51.85 -39.08
N GLY A 560 -4.97 -50.95 -38.11
CA GLY A 560 -4.29 -49.66 -38.24
C GLY A 560 -3.75 -49.18 -36.91
N SER A 561 -2.72 -48.34 -36.95
CA SER A 561 -2.14 -47.71 -35.77
C SER A 561 -1.67 -46.31 -36.12
N ALA A 562 -1.98 -45.34 -35.26
CA ALA A 562 -1.53 -43.97 -35.42
C ALA A 562 -0.10 -43.79 -34.88
N ALA A 563 0.56 -42.70 -35.26
CA ALA A 563 1.76 -42.29 -34.57
C ALA A 563 1.45 -42.01 -33.08
N PRO A 564 2.35 -42.37 -32.14
CA PRO A 564 2.14 -42.08 -30.72
C PRO A 564 1.95 -40.59 -30.45
N LEU A 565 0.90 -40.28 -29.69
CA LEU A 565 0.63 -38.94 -29.18
C LEU A 565 1.34 -38.74 -27.84
N THR A 566 2.04 -37.62 -27.70
CA THR A 566 2.63 -37.25 -26.39
C THR A 566 1.57 -36.54 -25.56
N ILE A 567 1.19 -37.16 -24.44
CA ILE A 567 0.13 -36.70 -23.55
C ILE A 567 0.69 -36.68 -22.13
N GLN A 568 0.24 -35.76 -21.29
CA GLN A 568 0.66 -35.76 -19.90
C GLN A 568 0.18 -37.00 -19.15
N GLN A 569 1.06 -37.60 -18.37
CA GLN A 569 0.72 -38.65 -17.41
C GLN A 569 -0.40 -38.20 -16.47
N GLY A 570 -1.31 -39.11 -16.15
CA GLY A 570 -2.46 -38.88 -15.28
C GLY A 570 -3.67 -38.27 -15.96
N SER A 571 -3.54 -37.79 -17.21
CA SER A 571 -4.67 -37.23 -17.96
C SER A 571 -5.76 -38.27 -18.17
N ALA A 572 -7.02 -37.86 -18.07
CA ALA A 572 -8.15 -38.69 -18.47
C ALA A 572 -8.54 -38.34 -19.91
N CYS A 573 -8.37 -39.28 -20.84
CA CYS A 573 -8.54 -39.04 -22.27
C CYS A 573 -9.66 -39.91 -22.87
N THR A 574 -10.38 -39.33 -23.82
CA THR A 574 -11.43 -40.00 -24.60
C THR A 574 -11.10 -39.96 -26.07
N VAL A 575 -11.21 -41.10 -26.75
CA VAL A 575 -11.02 -41.23 -28.19
C VAL A 575 -12.37 -41.22 -28.88
N ALA A 576 -12.48 -40.49 -29.99
CA ALA A 576 -13.64 -40.53 -30.87
C ALA A 576 -13.20 -40.77 -32.32
N GLU A 577 -13.97 -41.60 -33.00
CA GLU A 577 -13.84 -41.81 -34.44
C GLU A 577 -14.45 -40.62 -35.21
N GLY A 578 -13.79 -40.20 -36.29
CA GLY A 578 -14.31 -39.19 -37.20
C GLY A 578 -15.18 -39.79 -38.33
N ALA A 579 -15.31 -39.08 -39.45
CA ALA A 579 -16.13 -39.53 -40.56
C ALA A 579 -15.58 -40.83 -41.17
N LEU A 580 -16.42 -41.87 -41.23
CA LEU A 580 -16.09 -43.14 -41.87
C LEU A 580 -16.15 -43.02 -43.40
N PRO A 581 -15.22 -43.66 -44.13
CA PRO A 581 -15.33 -43.79 -45.58
C PRO A 581 -16.51 -44.70 -45.96
N THR A 582 -16.84 -44.71 -47.26
CA THR A 582 -17.86 -45.64 -47.77
C THR A 582 -17.46 -47.08 -47.41
N ALA A 583 -18.37 -47.82 -46.79
CA ALA A 583 -18.12 -49.21 -46.41
C ALA A 583 -17.85 -50.09 -47.65
N PRO A 584 -17.08 -51.18 -47.53
CA PRO A 584 -16.90 -52.15 -48.60
C PRO A 584 -18.23 -52.66 -49.17
N ALA A 585 -18.24 -52.96 -50.46
CA ALA A 585 -19.46 -53.41 -51.16
C ALA A 585 -20.12 -54.61 -50.45
N GLY A 586 -21.43 -54.54 -50.26
CA GLY A 586 -22.20 -55.56 -49.53
C GLY A 586 -22.19 -55.43 -48.00
N TYR A 587 -21.59 -54.36 -47.46
CA TYR A 587 -21.51 -54.12 -46.01
C TYR A 587 -21.86 -52.67 -45.64
N ARG A 588 -22.14 -52.47 -44.35
CA ARG A 588 -22.24 -51.16 -43.68
C ARG A 588 -21.43 -51.19 -42.38
N TRP A 589 -21.03 -50.02 -41.91
CA TRP A 589 -20.41 -49.89 -40.59
C TRP A 589 -21.45 -50.06 -39.47
N ALA A 590 -21.12 -50.83 -38.45
CA ALA A 590 -21.79 -50.79 -37.16
C ALA A 590 -21.29 -49.61 -36.32
N GLU A 591 -21.96 -49.36 -35.20
CA GLU A 591 -21.50 -48.43 -34.18
C GLU A 591 -20.11 -48.83 -33.68
N PRO A 592 -19.15 -47.89 -33.55
CA PRO A 592 -17.83 -48.20 -33.03
C PRO A 592 -17.88 -48.56 -31.55
N SER A 593 -17.00 -49.46 -31.13
CA SER A 593 -16.70 -49.72 -29.72
C SER A 593 -15.28 -49.26 -29.38
N TYR A 594 -15.11 -48.71 -28.18
CA TYR A 594 -13.86 -48.11 -27.73
C TYR A 594 -13.30 -48.87 -26.51
N THR A 595 -12.01 -49.21 -26.57
CA THR A 595 -11.25 -49.69 -25.41
C THR A 595 -10.11 -48.73 -25.17
N GLN A 596 -10.09 -48.04 -24.03
CA GLN A 596 -9.08 -47.01 -23.72
C GLN A 596 -8.79 -46.99 -22.22
N PRO A 597 -7.61 -46.48 -21.79
CA PRO A 597 -7.28 -46.41 -20.38
C PRO A 597 -8.14 -45.37 -19.66
N ALA A 598 -8.45 -45.62 -18.38
CA ALA A 598 -9.18 -44.66 -17.55
C ALA A 598 -8.36 -43.38 -17.26
N ALA A 599 -7.03 -43.53 -17.15
CA ALA A 599 -6.07 -42.45 -17.05
C ALA A 599 -4.76 -42.86 -17.74
N ILE A 600 -4.03 -41.91 -18.30
CA ILE A 600 -2.74 -42.16 -18.97
C ILE A 600 -1.69 -42.54 -17.92
N ALA A 601 -1.19 -43.78 -17.98
CA ALA A 601 -0.10 -44.25 -17.13
C ALA A 601 1.27 -43.78 -17.66
N ALA A 602 2.32 -43.91 -16.84
CA ALA A 602 3.69 -43.68 -17.29
C ALA A 602 4.05 -44.62 -18.46
N GLY A 603 4.83 -44.11 -19.42
CA GLY A 603 5.27 -44.90 -20.58
C GLY A 603 4.22 -45.00 -21.68
N ALA A 604 4.07 -46.19 -22.28
CA ALA A 604 3.22 -46.41 -23.44
C ALA A 604 1.80 -46.87 -23.05
N ASN A 605 0.81 -46.20 -23.62
CA ASN A 605 -0.61 -46.49 -23.45
C ASN A 605 -1.25 -46.76 -24.82
N THR A 606 -2.34 -47.52 -24.85
CA THR A 606 -3.06 -47.83 -26.08
C THR A 606 -4.56 -47.58 -25.92
N ALA A 607 -5.15 -47.00 -26.95
CA ALA A 607 -6.61 -46.93 -27.11
C ALA A 607 -6.98 -47.59 -28.43
N THR A 608 -8.04 -48.39 -28.48
CA THR A 608 -8.44 -49.14 -29.66
C THR A 608 -9.86 -48.80 -30.03
N ILE A 609 -10.04 -48.33 -31.26
CA ILE A 609 -11.34 -48.15 -31.92
C ILE A 609 -11.62 -49.44 -32.71
N THR A 610 -12.74 -50.09 -32.43
CA THR A 610 -13.17 -51.30 -33.17
C THR A 610 -14.46 -51.03 -33.91
N ASN A 611 -14.44 -51.21 -35.23
CA ASN A 611 -15.65 -51.15 -36.05
C ASN A 611 -15.95 -52.54 -36.59
N THR A 612 -17.23 -52.90 -36.63
CA THR A 612 -17.68 -54.16 -37.22
C THR A 612 -18.38 -53.88 -38.54
N LEU A 613 -18.01 -54.62 -39.59
CA LEU A 613 -18.76 -54.63 -40.85
C LEU A 613 -19.96 -55.57 -40.73
N VAL A 614 -21.13 -55.06 -41.04
CA VAL A 614 -22.38 -55.83 -41.02
C VAL A 614 -22.88 -55.94 -42.45
N SER A 615 -23.25 -57.16 -42.88
CA SER A 615 -23.76 -57.40 -44.23
C SER A 615 -24.99 -56.53 -44.51
N THR A 616 -25.05 -55.94 -45.70
CA THR A 616 -26.25 -55.24 -46.21
C THR A 616 -27.18 -56.19 -46.96
N ALA A 617 -26.80 -57.46 -47.14
CA ALA A 617 -27.73 -58.47 -47.58
C ALA A 617 -28.81 -58.61 -46.50
N THR A 618 -30.07 -58.36 -46.89
CA THR A 618 -31.25 -58.65 -46.07
C THR A 618 -31.10 -60.06 -45.49
N PRO A 619 -31.30 -60.30 -44.19
CA PRO A 619 -31.13 -61.63 -43.64
C PRO A 619 -32.02 -62.61 -44.41
N THR A 620 -31.40 -63.49 -45.21
CA THR A 620 -31.97 -64.80 -45.49
C THR A 620 -31.87 -65.57 -44.18
N ASP A 621 -32.87 -65.36 -43.33
CA ASP A 621 -33.04 -66.10 -42.10
C ASP A 621 -33.27 -67.58 -42.48
N VAL A 622 -32.20 -68.39 -42.40
CA VAL A 622 -32.33 -69.80 -42.07
C VAL A 622 -31.84 -69.98 -40.63
N GLY A 623 -32.25 -69.09 -39.74
CA GLY A 623 -32.33 -69.37 -38.33
C GLY A 623 -33.64 -70.11 -38.06
N THR A 624 -33.54 -71.33 -37.55
CA THR A 624 -34.64 -71.98 -36.83
C THR A 624 -35.21 -71.00 -35.81
N LEU A 625 -36.42 -70.52 -36.06
CA LEU A 625 -37.17 -69.69 -35.13
C LEU A 625 -37.17 -70.37 -33.75
N LYS A 626 -36.58 -69.72 -32.75
CA LYS A 626 -36.85 -70.06 -31.36
C LYS A 626 -38.34 -69.81 -31.13
N GLN A 627 -39.10 -70.89 -30.97
CA GLN A 627 -40.53 -70.88 -30.71
C GLN A 627 -40.86 -69.87 -29.60
N VAL A 628 -41.59 -68.82 -29.95
CA VAL A 628 -42.28 -67.98 -28.95
C VAL A 628 -43.29 -68.91 -28.28
N PRO A 629 -43.35 -68.99 -26.93
CA PRO A 629 -44.38 -69.76 -26.26
C PRO A 629 -45.75 -69.24 -26.71
N SER A 630 -46.46 -70.03 -27.50
CA SER A 630 -47.86 -69.76 -27.79
C SER A 630 -48.60 -69.80 -26.45
N LEU A 631 -49.19 -68.68 -26.06
CA LEU A 631 -50.20 -68.66 -25.01
C LEU A 631 -51.27 -69.68 -25.40
N GLY A 632 -51.36 -70.78 -24.64
CA GLY A 632 -52.40 -71.78 -24.87
C GLY A 632 -53.78 -71.14 -24.82
N ASN A 633 -54.75 -71.67 -25.55
CA ASN A 633 -56.13 -71.14 -25.64
C ASN A 633 -56.80 -70.83 -24.27
N TRP A 634 -56.31 -71.44 -23.18
CA TRP A 634 -56.73 -71.14 -21.81
C TRP A 634 -56.27 -69.75 -21.32
N ALA A 635 -55.09 -69.27 -21.71
CA ALA A 635 -54.54 -67.99 -21.28
C ALA A 635 -55.20 -66.80 -21.99
N VAL A 636 -55.64 -66.98 -23.24
CA VAL A 636 -56.46 -65.99 -23.97
C VAL A 636 -57.89 -65.93 -23.40
N SER A 637 -58.41 -67.07 -22.91
CA SER A 637 -59.69 -67.13 -22.20
C SER A 637 -59.62 -66.45 -20.82
N ALA A 638 -58.49 -66.54 -20.11
CA ALA A 638 -58.29 -65.86 -18.82
C ALA A 638 -58.13 -64.33 -18.97
N LEU A 639 -57.49 -63.87 -20.05
CA LEU A 639 -57.30 -62.44 -20.32
C LEU A 639 -58.60 -61.74 -20.80
N SER A 640 -59.48 -62.48 -21.49
CA SER A 640 -60.80 -61.97 -21.89
C SER A 640 -61.80 -61.95 -20.72
N LEU A 641 -61.73 -62.89 -19.77
CA LEU A 641 -62.58 -62.89 -18.56
C LEU A 641 -62.21 -61.74 -17.60
N THR A 642 -60.92 -61.39 -17.51
CA THR A 642 -60.44 -60.28 -16.65
C THR A 642 -60.80 -58.91 -17.21
N MET A 643 -60.78 -58.73 -18.54
CA MET A 643 -61.28 -57.50 -19.20
C MET A 643 -62.81 -57.34 -19.07
N ALA A 644 -63.59 -58.43 -19.10
CA ALA A 644 -65.04 -58.38 -18.92
C ALA A 644 -65.46 -58.06 -17.48
N LEU A 645 -64.72 -58.57 -16.47
CA LEU A 645 -64.98 -58.29 -15.05
C LEU A 645 -64.59 -56.85 -14.65
N LEU A 646 -63.57 -56.26 -15.28
CA LEU A 646 -63.19 -54.85 -15.07
C LEU A 646 -64.17 -53.85 -15.73
N GLY A 647 -64.89 -54.27 -16.77
CA GLY A 647 -65.93 -53.47 -17.43
C GLY A 647 -67.26 -53.38 -16.67
N LEU A 648 -67.63 -54.41 -15.90
CA LEU A 648 -68.86 -54.43 -15.10
C LEU A 648 -68.74 -53.71 -13.74
N GLY A 649 -67.52 -53.44 -13.26
CA GLY A 649 -67.26 -52.72 -12.00
C GLY A 649 -67.41 -51.19 -12.08
N ARG A 650 -67.53 -50.60 -13.28
CA ARG A 650 -67.66 -49.13 -13.48
C ARG A 650 -69.07 -48.64 -13.83
N MET A 651 -70.08 -49.50 -13.87
CA MET A 651 -71.50 -49.13 -14.04
C MET A 651 -72.39 -49.37 -12.80
N ARG A 652 -71.82 -49.30 -11.59
CA ARG A 652 -72.62 -49.29 -10.35
C ARG A 652 -72.10 -48.30 -9.30
N ARG A 653 -72.06 -47.02 -9.68
CA ARG A 653 -72.31 -45.91 -8.74
C ARG A 653 -73.63 -45.27 -9.13
N ARG A 654 -74.72 -45.60 -8.40
CA ARG A 654 -75.94 -44.81 -8.18
C ARG A 654 -77.06 -45.71 -7.67
N THR A 655 -77.34 -45.63 -6.37
CA THR A 655 -78.67 -45.34 -5.78
C THR A 655 -78.55 -45.37 -4.26
N THR A 656 -79.08 -44.31 -3.64
CA THR A 656 -79.28 -44.01 -2.20
C THR A 656 -78.05 -43.89 -1.32
#